data_AF-A0A847HNJ8-F1
#
_entry.id   AF-A0A847HNJ8-F1
#
_cell.length_a   1.000
_cell.length_b   1.000
_cell.length_c   1.000
_cell.angle_alpha   90.00
_cell.angle_beta   90.00
_cell.angle_gamma   90.00
#
_symmetry.space_group_name_H-M   'P 1'
#
loop_
_entity.id
_entity.type
_entity.pdbx_description
1 polymer ?
#
loop_
_entity_poly.entity_id
_entity_poly.type
_entity_poly.pdbx_seq_one_letter_code
_entity_poly.pdbx_strand_id
1 'polypeptide(L)'
;MKTLHNSRSGSGYLIVLAFAGILLIFFMIFGTFKSGQQQLQSKDVRRFVTSTLGEAALNCIIAELNANRGFSTHRYYREKGDEFWNTPVKNRETLIGDIGKIYVKGVKAGIYHGGSDFGEFKAKVAPMFSARENSKTKTLLEAEMYTRAEIVVKVGAGWGIQEETCRKITALLERRYPATENILYDGELLDIGALGPFAGRENQLRRGRLYGYNWITMTTAGGACRGSQLYEMEKIESPGFIRALKDTRIEFADGSTMNLSSANDSIKMDKFDPHEGFILDGANGAHPIKLSRLPRERIKATAERYRKSYGLTLTKGMLEFGKYRNPYDSGTQYVDLDFGDYRVLKGASKRTGRPDDDDEEETGSAEEEGEDETGEGADYSTASDDPEIIRKLRGDRILIYSEVPLRVWGCPDRTLTIYCTEDIVVGGDFNQNPRVPQLYENDDYINYRFPLENGKDRHKIGALLMSEGRVLIDMSRPTLFARNEIKPYFLYALARSLHPSTPEIEAEIKYILCPLNPDNRKALVGLGELGTDGNFIPRYGTIAWLYNNKEVNSGGQYDANMEDLLAFFTPGGGDRPRFGINDENVRNEIIEYFKAAVRYGGDLTMPEQDRIFEMAWNQAIIEEEVAPNPYNGAMGLMMGLFEEARKDPSDGLFMPEITINAVLVSSTRRASRFSIGNSPEKVDDEIGNAGSTQYMRPPGFIIQRVYGGVIRLASKEPKYFISGAHTGANILRRRLWDRTNLSSNPFRPFESPAVHNLLTFTEEMISEKEYDKF
;
A
#
# COMPACT_ATOMS: atom_id res chain seq x y z
N MET A 1 -74.81 70.93 -35.36
CA MET A 1 -74.39 70.34 -34.07
C MET A 1 -73.99 68.88 -34.28
N LYS A 2 -72.69 68.60 -34.40
CA LYS A 2 -72.14 67.24 -34.26
C LYS A 2 -70.63 67.30 -33.99
N THR A 3 -70.25 66.56 -32.95
CA THR A 3 -68.98 65.86 -32.72
C THR A 3 -67.68 66.67 -32.58
N LEU A 4 -67.25 66.85 -31.33
CA LEU A 4 -65.83 66.97 -30.95
C LEU A 4 -65.47 65.76 -30.08
N HIS A 5 -64.42 65.05 -30.51
CA HIS A 5 -63.95 63.76 -30.03
C HIS A 5 -63.26 63.85 -28.65
N ASN A 6 -63.50 62.83 -27.84
CA ASN A 6 -62.79 62.50 -26.61
C ASN A 6 -61.30 62.19 -26.88
N SER A 7 -60.39 62.79 -26.09
CA SER A 7 -59.05 62.22 -25.82
C SER A 7 -58.70 62.34 -24.33
N ARG A 8 -59.38 61.54 -23.51
CA ARG A 8 -58.94 61.19 -22.15
C ARG A 8 -58.62 59.69 -22.11
N SER A 9 -57.56 59.27 -22.81
CA SER A 9 -57.08 57.88 -22.76
C SER A 9 -55.59 57.75 -22.42
N GLY A 10 -54.85 58.85 -22.22
CA GLY A 10 -53.41 58.80 -21.91
C GLY A 10 -53.05 58.71 -20.41
N SER A 11 -53.83 59.32 -19.53
CA SER A 11 -53.50 59.38 -18.09
C SER A 11 -53.89 58.13 -17.30
N GLY A 12 -54.92 57.40 -17.75
CA GLY A 12 -55.38 56.17 -17.09
C GLY A 12 -54.36 55.04 -17.18
N TYR A 13 -53.73 54.84 -18.34
CA TYR A 13 -52.72 53.79 -18.52
C TYR A 13 -51.45 54.04 -17.73
N LEU A 14 -51.02 55.30 -17.59
CA LEU A 14 -49.87 55.68 -16.77
C LEU A 14 -50.11 55.42 -15.27
N ILE A 15 -51.30 55.73 -14.77
CA ILE A 15 -51.67 55.46 -13.38
C ILE A 15 -51.76 53.96 -13.13
N VAL A 16 -52.36 53.19 -14.05
CA VAL A 16 -52.47 51.73 -13.93
C VAL A 16 -51.10 51.05 -14.02
N LEU A 17 -50.20 51.51 -14.89
CA LEU A 17 -48.83 50.99 -14.97
C LEU A 17 -48.01 51.36 -13.73
N ALA A 18 -48.18 52.57 -13.18
CA ALA A 18 -47.55 52.95 -11.92
C ALA A 18 -48.09 52.13 -10.74
N PHE A 19 -49.40 51.90 -10.67
CA PHE A 19 -50.01 51.07 -9.63
C PHE A 19 -49.62 49.60 -9.76
N ALA A 20 -49.58 49.07 -10.99
CA ALA A 20 -49.11 47.72 -11.26
C ALA A 20 -47.62 47.57 -10.94
N GLY A 21 -46.80 48.57 -11.25
CA GLY A 21 -45.38 48.61 -10.86
C GLY A 21 -45.19 48.64 -9.34
N ILE A 22 -45.97 49.46 -8.63
CA ILE A 22 -45.96 49.51 -7.16
C ILE A 22 -46.43 48.17 -6.59
N LEU A 23 -47.51 47.57 -7.11
CA LEU A 23 -48.00 46.26 -6.68
C LEU A 23 -46.99 45.15 -6.96
N LEU A 24 -46.27 45.20 -8.08
CA LEU A 24 -45.26 44.20 -8.43
C LEU A 24 -44.03 44.33 -7.54
N ILE A 25 -43.60 45.56 -7.22
CA ILE A 25 -42.60 45.82 -6.18
C ILE A 25 -43.12 45.34 -4.82
N PHE A 26 -44.38 45.61 -4.49
CA PHE A 26 -44.98 45.18 -3.23
C PHE A 26 -45.11 43.66 -3.13
N PHE A 27 -45.39 42.96 -4.24
CA PHE A 27 -45.44 41.50 -4.32
C PHE A 27 -44.05 40.87 -4.36
N MET A 28 -43.04 41.51 -4.97
CA MET A 28 -41.65 41.07 -4.86
C MET A 28 -41.15 41.23 -3.43
N ILE A 29 -41.47 42.36 -2.79
CA ILE A 29 -41.21 42.60 -1.38
C ILE A 29 -41.98 41.57 -0.55
N PHE A 30 -43.28 41.34 -0.77
CA PHE A 30 -44.04 40.33 -0.02
C PHE A 30 -43.54 38.90 -0.25
N GLY A 31 -43.12 38.56 -1.47
CA GLY A 31 -42.55 37.26 -1.82
C GLY A 31 -41.20 37.01 -1.15
N THR A 32 -40.37 38.04 -1.03
CA THR A 32 -39.12 38.01 -0.25
C THR A 32 -39.39 38.03 1.26
N PHE A 33 -40.38 38.79 1.74
CA PHE A 33 -40.83 38.85 3.15
C PHE A 33 -41.45 37.54 3.64
N LYS A 34 -42.10 36.76 2.77
CA LYS A 34 -42.69 35.45 3.12
C LYS A 34 -41.64 34.34 3.17
N SER A 35 -40.40 34.61 2.76
CA SER A 35 -39.30 33.65 2.80
C SER A 35 -38.52 33.75 4.12
N GLY A 36 -38.63 32.75 4.99
CA GLY A 36 -37.77 32.49 6.18
C GLY A 36 -37.76 33.51 7.35
N GLN A 37 -37.76 34.82 7.08
CA GLN A 37 -37.49 35.87 8.08
C GLN A 37 -38.60 36.03 9.13
N GLN A 38 -39.88 35.79 8.80
CA GLN A 38 -40.95 35.82 9.81
C GLN A 38 -40.81 34.71 10.86
N GLN A 39 -40.22 33.56 10.51
CA GLN A 39 -40.03 32.45 11.46
C GLN A 39 -38.92 32.76 12.47
N LEU A 40 -37.95 33.60 12.11
CA LEU A 40 -36.85 34.04 12.98
C LEU A 40 -37.28 35.06 14.06
N GLN A 41 -38.54 35.50 14.08
CA GLN A 41 -39.07 36.28 15.21
C GLN A 41 -39.17 35.42 16.49
N SER A 42 -39.35 34.10 16.36
CA SER A 42 -39.33 33.19 17.49
C SER A 42 -37.89 32.95 17.98
N LYS A 43 -37.67 33.11 19.28
CA LYS A 43 -36.38 32.83 19.93
C LYS A 43 -35.94 31.38 19.76
N ASP A 44 -36.88 30.43 19.77
CA ASP A 44 -36.56 29.01 19.62
C ASP A 44 -36.19 28.65 18.17
N VAL A 45 -36.81 29.30 17.19
CA VAL A 45 -36.40 29.16 15.79
C VAL A 45 -35.00 29.73 15.58
N ARG A 46 -34.69 30.91 16.15
CA ARG A 46 -33.31 31.47 16.09
C ARG A 46 -32.30 30.54 16.72
N ARG A 47 -32.60 29.95 17.89
CA ARG A 47 -31.73 28.96 18.53
C ARG A 47 -31.47 27.75 17.65
N PHE A 48 -32.52 27.20 17.03
CA PHE A 48 -32.39 26.10 16.08
C PHE A 48 -31.52 26.47 14.88
N VAL A 49 -31.72 27.67 14.28
CA VAL A 49 -30.91 28.15 13.16
C VAL A 49 -29.45 28.39 13.58
N THR A 50 -29.18 28.95 14.77
CA THR A 50 -27.79 29.13 15.25
C THR A 50 -27.06 27.81 15.42
N SER A 51 -27.74 26.77 15.92
CA SER A 51 -27.18 25.42 16.04
C SER A 51 -26.89 24.83 14.66
N THR A 52 -27.87 24.86 13.76
CA THR A 52 -27.76 24.34 12.39
C THR A 52 -26.66 25.04 11.59
N LEU A 53 -26.55 26.37 11.70
CA LEU A 53 -25.50 27.13 11.02
C LEU A 53 -24.11 26.85 11.63
N GLY A 54 -24.03 26.57 12.92
CA GLY A 54 -22.80 26.14 13.57
C GLY A 54 -22.36 24.73 13.16
N GLU A 55 -23.28 23.79 13.03
CA GLU A 55 -23.01 22.48 12.43
C GLU A 55 -22.57 22.60 10.97
N ALA A 56 -23.20 23.49 10.21
CA ALA A 56 -22.80 23.75 8.83
C ALA A 56 -21.38 24.33 8.75
N ALA A 57 -21.02 25.26 9.63
CA ALA A 57 -19.67 25.79 9.75
C ALA A 57 -18.64 24.71 10.09
N LEU A 58 -18.98 23.77 10.99
CA LEU A 58 -18.13 22.63 11.32
C LEU A 58 -17.91 21.71 10.10
N ASN A 59 -18.98 21.46 9.33
CA ASN A 59 -18.88 20.70 8.08
C ASN A 59 -18.00 21.41 7.04
N CYS A 60 -18.08 22.75 6.93
CA CYS A 60 -17.17 23.53 6.09
C CYS A 60 -15.70 23.35 6.53
N ILE A 61 -15.42 23.41 7.83
CA ILE A 61 -14.07 23.18 8.37
C ILE A 61 -13.56 21.77 8.04
N ILE A 62 -14.39 20.74 8.20
CA ILE A 62 -14.03 19.36 7.84
C ILE A 62 -13.78 19.24 6.32
N ALA A 63 -14.58 19.92 5.50
CA ALA A 63 -14.38 19.94 4.04
C ALA A 63 -13.06 20.63 3.66
N GLU A 64 -12.70 21.73 4.32
CA GLU A 64 -11.40 22.39 4.15
C GLU A 64 -10.24 21.50 4.58
N LEU A 65 -10.35 20.81 5.71
CA LEU A 65 -9.34 19.86 6.18
C LEU A 65 -9.17 18.68 5.21
N ASN A 66 -10.26 18.23 4.58
CA ASN A 66 -10.22 17.18 3.55
C ASN A 66 -9.53 17.68 2.27
N ALA A 67 -9.80 18.93 1.86
CA ALA A 67 -9.16 19.56 0.71
C ALA A 67 -7.67 19.86 0.97
N ASN A 68 -7.34 20.42 2.14
CA ASN A 68 -5.99 20.74 2.60
C ASN A 68 -5.79 20.34 4.06
N ARG A 69 -4.94 19.34 4.29
CA ARG A 69 -4.66 18.80 5.65
C ARG A 69 -3.98 19.79 6.59
N GLY A 70 -3.30 20.78 6.03
CA GLY A 70 -2.69 21.88 6.77
C GLY A 70 -3.63 23.06 6.94
N PHE A 71 -4.93 22.90 6.65
CA PHE A 71 -5.91 23.91 6.95
C PHE A 71 -5.98 24.15 8.45
N SER A 72 -5.66 25.38 8.81
CA SER A 72 -5.71 25.90 10.16
C SER A 72 -5.82 27.41 10.06
N THR A 73 -6.38 28.01 11.10
CA THR A 73 -6.40 29.46 11.27
C THR A 73 -5.28 29.92 12.20
N HIS A 74 -4.72 29.02 13.00
CA HIS A 74 -3.56 29.25 13.87
C HIS A 74 -2.55 28.11 13.69
N ARG A 75 -1.28 28.33 14.06
CA ARG A 75 -0.24 27.28 13.93
C ARG A 75 -0.52 26.10 14.86
N TYR A 76 -0.95 26.39 16.10
CA TYR A 76 -1.34 25.37 17.07
C TYR A 76 -2.21 25.96 18.20
N TYR A 77 -2.93 25.08 18.91
CA TYR A 77 -3.68 25.38 20.12
C TYR A 77 -2.97 24.80 21.35
N ARG A 78 -2.87 25.56 22.46
CA ARG A 78 -2.31 25.11 23.75
C ARG A 78 -3.38 25.17 24.84
N GLU A 79 -3.56 24.09 25.59
CA GLU A 79 -4.47 24.07 26.76
C GLU A 79 -3.90 24.81 27.98
N LYS A 80 -2.58 25.04 28.02
CA LYS A 80 -1.88 25.66 29.15
C LYS A 80 -1.03 26.84 28.67
N GLY A 81 -1.10 27.96 29.39
CA GLY A 81 -0.36 29.20 29.11
C GLY A 81 -1.27 30.43 29.03
N ASP A 82 -0.68 31.59 28.72
CA ASP A 82 -1.38 32.87 28.66
C ASP A 82 -2.16 33.08 27.34
N GLU A 83 -1.76 32.41 26.25
CA GLU A 83 -2.43 32.44 24.94
C GLU A 83 -2.78 31.03 24.44
N PHE A 84 -4.08 30.75 24.32
CA PHE A 84 -4.59 29.47 23.83
C PHE A 84 -4.40 29.28 22.32
N TRP A 85 -4.57 30.35 21.54
CA TRP A 85 -4.53 30.35 20.08
C TRP A 85 -3.28 31.08 19.59
N ASN A 86 -2.28 30.34 19.08
CA ASN A 86 -0.95 30.89 18.81
C ASN A 86 -0.67 31.04 17.32
N THR A 87 0.02 32.13 16.96
CA THR A 87 0.50 32.39 15.58
C THR A 87 -0.65 32.38 14.55
N PRO A 88 -1.50 33.44 14.51
CA PRO A 88 -2.62 33.51 13.58
C PRO A 88 -2.15 33.56 12.13
N VAL A 89 -2.80 32.79 11.26
CA VAL A 89 -2.57 32.82 9.81
C VAL A 89 -3.06 34.16 9.26
N LYS A 90 -2.16 34.92 8.62
CA LYS A 90 -2.44 36.27 8.11
C LYS A 90 -3.57 36.28 7.08
N ASN A 91 -3.44 35.45 6.04
CA ASN A 91 -4.44 35.29 4.98
C ASN A 91 -4.34 33.89 4.37
N ARG A 92 -5.46 33.26 4.05
CA ARG A 92 -5.54 32.01 3.30
C ARG A 92 -6.87 31.94 2.58
N GLU A 93 -6.86 31.70 1.27
CA GLU A 93 -8.07 31.51 0.50
C GLU A 93 -8.77 30.18 0.86
N THR A 94 -10.09 30.16 0.73
CA THR A 94 -10.89 28.95 0.89
C THR A 94 -10.67 28.03 -0.31
N LEU A 95 -10.51 26.73 -0.09
CA LEU A 95 -10.47 25.74 -1.18
C LEU A 95 -11.86 25.19 -1.49
N ILE A 96 -12.83 25.49 -0.62
CA ILE A 96 -14.24 25.21 -0.87
C ILE A 96 -14.91 26.48 -1.41
N GLY A 97 -15.68 26.34 -2.49
CA GLY A 97 -16.53 27.43 -2.98
C GLY A 97 -17.79 27.59 -2.12
N ASP A 98 -18.67 28.51 -2.50
CA ASP A 98 -19.97 28.65 -1.87
C ASP A 98 -20.81 27.36 -2.04
N ILE A 99 -21.50 26.95 -0.96
CA ILE A 99 -22.26 25.70 -0.89
C ILE A 99 -23.74 26.03 -0.76
N GLY A 100 -24.46 26.03 -1.88
CA GLY A 100 -25.88 26.35 -1.91
C GLY A 100 -26.14 27.79 -1.45
N LYS A 101 -26.72 27.97 -0.26
CA LYS A 101 -26.98 29.29 0.36
C LYS A 101 -25.94 29.68 1.42
N ILE A 102 -24.90 28.87 1.58
CA ILE A 102 -23.83 29.14 2.53
C ILE A 102 -22.66 29.73 1.76
N TYR A 103 -22.30 30.96 2.08
CA TYR A 103 -21.09 31.58 1.57
C TYR A 103 -19.94 31.35 2.54
N VAL A 104 -18.73 31.21 2.00
CA VAL A 104 -17.53 31.01 2.81
C VAL A 104 -16.43 31.96 2.36
N LYS A 105 -15.81 32.63 3.32
CA LYS A 105 -14.64 33.47 3.14
C LYS A 105 -13.46 32.74 3.76
N GLY A 106 -12.31 32.78 3.09
CA GLY A 106 -11.07 32.19 3.60
C GLY A 106 -10.64 32.75 4.96
N VAL A 107 -9.47 32.36 5.43
CA VAL A 107 -8.93 32.83 6.71
C VAL A 107 -8.35 34.23 6.55
N LYS A 108 -8.71 35.15 7.46
CA LYS A 108 -8.07 36.46 7.60
C LYS A 108 -7.74 36.72 9.07
N ALA A 109 -6.48 37.04 9.36
CA ALA A 109 -6.00 37.30 10.73
C ALA A 109 -6.44 36.23 11.76
N GLY A 110 -6.34 34.95 11.38
CA GLY A 110 -6.70 33.82 12.24
C GLY A 110 -8.20 33.52 12.38
N ILE A 111 -9.07 34.22 11.65
CA ILE A 111 -10.52 33.98 11.63
C ILE A 111 -10.94 33.42 10.28
N TYR A 112 -11.57 32.25 10.30
CA TYR A 112 -12.33 31.71 9.18
C TYR A 112 -13.78 32.20 9.28
N HIS A 113 -14.37 32.68 8.20
CA HIS A 113 -15.66 33.36 8.26
C HIS A 113 -16.59 32.88 7.16
N GLY A 114 -17.88 32.80 7.45
CA GLY A 114 -18.90 32.48 6.45
C GLY A 114 -20.29 32.77 7.00
N GLY A 115 -21.31 32.40 6.24
CA GLY A 115 -22.67 32.65 6.66
C GLY A 115 -23.69 32.19 5.66
N SER A 116 -24.93 32.59 5.90
CA SER A 116 -26.07 32.38 5.01
C SER A 116 -26.95 33.63 5.01
N ASP A 117 -28.06 33.59 4.27
CA ASP A 117 -29.08 34.63 4.28
C ASP A 117 -29.66 34.93 5.68
N PHE A 118 -29.46 34.04 6.66
CA PHE A 118 -30.07 34.11 7.99
C PHE A 118 -29.08 34.44 9.12
N GLY A 119 -27.77 34.41 8.88
CA GLY A 119 -26.78 34.62 9.93
C GLY A 119 -25.35 34.37 9.48
N GLU A 120 -24.40 34.66 10.36
CA GLU A 120 -22.97 34.58 10.10
C GLU A 120 -22.26 33.74 11.15
N PHE A 121 -21.10 33.18 10.79
CA PHE A 121 -20.22 32.48 11.70
C PHE A 121 -18.77 32.96 11.57
N LYS A 122 -18.04 32.85 12.68
CA LYS A 122 -16.58 32.96 12.74
C LYS A 122 -16.03 31.68 13.37
N ALA A 123 -14.87 31.23 12.92
CA ALA A 123 -14.24 30.04 13.45
C ALA A 123 -12.72 30.18 13.62
N LYS A 124 -12.21 29.50 14.64
CA LYS A 124 -10.78 29.27 14.89
C LYS A 124 -10.51 27.77 14.87
N VAL A 125 -9.47 27.35 14.15
CA VAL A 125 -9.14 25.94 13.94
C VAL A 125 -7.63 25.76 14.02
N ALA A 126 -7.15 24.82 14.82
CA ALA A 126 -5.72 24.51 14.91
C ALA A 126 -5.46 23.10 15.44
N PRO A 127 -4.33 22.48 15.03
CA PRO A 127 -3.87 21.26 15.67
C PRO A 127 -3.55 21.51 17.15
N MET A 128 -3.84 20.53 17.99
CA MET A 128 -3.51 20.55 19.41
C MET A 128 -2.00 20.39 19.59
N PHE A 129 -1.37 21.32 20.28
CA PHE A 129 0.03 21.20 20.68
C PHE A 129 0.15 20.23 21.86
N SER A 130 1.18 19.38 21.86
CA SER A 130 1.61 18.54 22.99
C SER A 130 0.78 17.29 23.35
N ALA A 131 -0.01 16.73 22.43
CA ALA A 131 -0.48 15.36 22.64
C ALA A 131 0.75 14.43 22.78
N ARG A 132 0.85 13.75 23.91
CA ARG A 132 1.99 12.86 24.22
C ARG A 132 1.78 11.57 23.48
N GLU A 133 2.80 11.12 22.75
CA GLU A 133 2.79 9.81 22.12
C GLU A 133 2.68 8.70 23.17
N ASN A 134 1.71 7.82 23.01
CA ASN A 134 1.61 6.60 23.80
C ASN A 134 2.60 5.54 23.29
N SER A 135 3.54 5.14 24.16
CA SER A 135 4.53 4.10 23.84
C SER A 135 3.95 2.75 23.38
N LYS A 136 2.66 2.49 23.68
CA LYS A 136 1.93 1.27 23.27
C LYS A 136 1.36 1.35 21.85
N THR A 137 1.23 2.54 21.25
CA THR A 137 0.66 2.74 19.90
C THR A 137 1.76 3.11 18.92
N LYS A 138 2.22 2.13 18.12
CA LYS A 138 3.28 2.35 17.12
C LYS A 138 2.72 2.61 15.73
N THR A 139 1.43 2.36 15.53
CA THR A 139 0.71 2.64 14.27
C THR A 139 0.14 4.06 14.19
N LEU A 140 0.30 4.88 15.24
CA LEU A 140 -0.22 6.25 15.32
C LEU A 140 0.87 7.28 15.59
N LEU A 141 0.58 8.52 15.20
CA LEU A 141 1.33 9.71 15.59
C LEU A 141 0.34 10.66 16.28
N GLU A 142 0.17 10.50 17.58
CA GLU A 142 -0.89 11.13 18.37
C GLU A 142 -0.76 12.66 18.41
N ALA A 143 0.47 13.18 18.34
CA ALA A 143 0.77 14.60 18.20
C ALA A 143 0.11 15.26 16.97
N GLU A 144 -0.18 14.48 15.92
CA GLU A 144 -0.77 14.96 14.67
C GLU A 144 -2.25 14.60 14.51
N MET A 145 -2.87 13.96 15.50
CA MET A 145 -4.24 13.45 15.39
C MET A 145 -5.30 14.48 15.74
N TYR A 146 -5.07 15.33 16.74
CA TYR A 146 -6.16 16.12 17.31
C TYR A 146 -6.17 17.56 16.80
N THR A 147 -7.33 18.01 16.35
CA THR A 147 -7.59 19.39 15.90
C THR A 147 -8.73 19.97 16.72
N ARG A 148 -8.52 21.14 17.30
CA ARG A 148 -9.57 21.88 17.99
C ARG A 148 -10.22 22.88 17.05
N ALA A 149 -11.54 22.95 17.09
CA ALA A 149 -12.34 23.95 16.40
C ALA A 149 -13.24 24.70 17.41
N GLU A 150 -13.21 26.02 17.36
CA GLU A 150 -14.16 26.88 18.07
C GLU A 150 -14.90 27.72 17.04
N ILE A 151 -16.23 27.68 17.08
CA ILE A 151 -17.11 28.35 16.13
C ILE A 151 -18.06 29.21 16.93
N VAL A 152 -18.20 30.48 16.56
CA VAL A 152 -19.23 31.37 17.09
C VAL A 152 -20.18 31.75 15.97
N VAL A 153 -21.47 31.71 16.26
CA VAL A 153 -22.54 31.93 15.28
C VAL A 153 -23.44 33.04 15.79
N LYS A 154 -23.92 33.88 14.86
CA LYS A 154 -24.83 34.99 15.14
C LYS A 154 -25.99 35.00 14.14
N VAL A 155 -27.21 35.00 14.67
CA VAL A 155 -28.46 35.06 13.89
C VAL A 155 -29.32 36.19 14.44
N GLY A 156 -29.70 37.11 13.55
CA GLY A 156 -30.61 38.22 13.87
C GLY A 156 -32.07 37.86 13.64
N ALA A 157 -32.98 38.54 14.36
CA ALA A 157 -34.44 38.41 14.18
C ALA A 157 -34.98 39.04 12.88
N GLY A 158 -34.13 39.65 12.06
CA GLY A 158 -34.49 40.30 10.80
C GLY A 158 -34.74 41.80 10.94
N TRP A 159 -35.38 42.39 9.92
CA TRP A 159 -35.51 43.84 9.79
C TRP A 159 -36.35 44.47 10.93
N GLY A 160 -35.73 45.37 11.72
CA GLY A 160 -36.41 46.17 12.74
C GLY A 160 -36.43 45.61 14.16
N ILE A 161 -35.88 44.41 14.41
CA ILE A 161 -35.76 43.81 15.75
C ILE A 161 -34.28 43.59 16.05
N GLN A 162 -33.75 44.28 17.07
CA GLN A 162 -32.35 44.17 17.52
C GLN A 162 -32.05 42.90 18.35
N GLU A 163 -32.96 41.93 18.38
CA GLU A 163 -32.71 40.68 19.09
C GLU A 163 -31.82 39.76 18.26
N GLU A 164 -30.62 39.52 18.78
CA GLU A 164 -29.69 38.55 18.24
C GLU A 164 -29.62 37.31 19.12
N THR A 165 -29.28 36.18 18.50
CA THR A 165 -29.03 34.93 19.21
C THR A 165 -27.64 34.47 18.81
N CYS A 166 -26.75 34.36 19.80
CA CYS A 166 -25.37 33.96 19.60
C CYS A 166 -25.09 32.63 20.30
N ARG A 167 -24.33 31.76 19.64
CA ARG A 167 -23.96 30.45 20.17
C ARG A 167 -22.49 30.18 19.86
N LYS A 168 -21.80 29.55 20.81
CA LYS A 168 -20.47 29.01 20.60
C LYS A 168 -20.52 27.49 20.58
N ILE A 169 -19.81 26.92 19.62
CA ILE A 169 -19.57 25.49 19.49
C ILE A 169 -18.09 25.27 19.71
N THR A 170 -17.77 24.29 20.55
CA THR A 170 -16.40 23.79 20.69
C THR A 170 -16.40 22.32 20.29
N ALA A 171 -15.50 21.99 19.37
CA ALA A 171 -15.38 20.66 18.81
C ALA A 171 -13.92 20.19 18.85
N LEU A 172 -13.73 18.92 19.19
CA LEU A 172 -12.46 18.23 19.04
C LEU A 172 -12.61 17.23 17.89
N LEU A 173 -11.78 17.40 16.88
CA LEU A 173 -11.72 16.55 15.70
C LEU A 173 -10.53 15.61 15.83
N GLU A 174 -10.74 14.32 15.60
CA GLU A 174 -9.71 13.30 15.48
C GLU A 174 -9.45 13.02 14.00
N ARG A 175 -8.22 13.27 13.57
CA ARG A 175 -7.72 12.95 12.24
C ARG A 175 -7.07 11.56 12.28
N ARG A 176 -7.60 10.65 11.47
CA ARG A 176 -7.12 9.28 11.33
C ARG A 176 -6.67 9.01 9.90
N TYR A 177 -5.69 8.14 9.74
CA TYR A 177 -5.16 7.68 8.46
C TYR A 177 -5.34 6.17 8.34
N PRO A 178 -6.55 5.67 8.05
CA PRO A 178 -6.83 4.23 8.08
C PRO A 178 -5.83 3.40 7.27
N ALA A 179 -5.35 3.96 6.15
CA ALA A 179 -4.41 3.29 5.27
C ALA A 179 -3.01 3.06 5.89
N THR A 180 -2.58 3.89 6.83
CA THR A 180 -1.26 3.76 7.46
C THR A 180 -1.33 3.21 8.89
N GLU A 181 -2.53 3.14 9.46
CA GLU A 181 -2.77 2.66 10.84
C GLU A 181 -3.10 1.17 10.92
N ASN A 182 -3.77 0.64 9.89
CA ASN A 182 -4.33 -0.71 9.93
C ASN A 182 -3.50 -1.67 9.10
N ILE A 183 -3.28 -2.86 9.63
CA ILE A 183 -2.77 -3.97 8.83
C ILE A 183 -3.87 -4.48 7.89
N LEU A 184 -5.11 -4.45 8.37
CA LEU A 184 -6.31 -4.81 7.61
C LEU A 184 -7.42 -3.83 7.95
N TYR A 185 -7.90 -3.14 6.93
CA TYR A 185 -9.05 -2.25 7.04
C TYR A 185 -10.08 -2.65 6.00
N ASP A 186 -11.32 -2.78 6.45
CA ASP A 186 -12.45 -3.07 5.58
C ASP A 186 -13.61 -2.09 5.84
N GLY A 187 -14.00 -1.35 4.80
CA GLY A 187 -15.13 -0.43 4.81
C GLY A 187 -16.50 -1.11 4.94
N GLU A 188 -16.56 -2.44 5.02
CA GLU A 188 -17.76 -3.24 5.25
C GLU A 188 -17.53 -4.40 6.23
N LEU A 189 -17.05 -5.54 5.74
CA LEU A 189 -16.93 -6.81 6.49
C LEU A 189 -15.48 -7.23 6.47
N LEU A 190 -14.83 -7.27 7.62
CA LEU A 190 -13.51 -7.86 7.73
C LEU A 190 -13.65 -9.33 8.16
N ASP A 191 -13.35 -10.27 7.26
CA ASP A 191 -13.28 -11.70 7.58
C ASP A 191 -11.81 -12.12 7.66
N ILE A 192 -11.32 -12.35 8.88
CA ILE A 192 -9.95 -12.80 9.11
C ILE A 192 -9.85 -14.32 9.25
N GLY A 193 -10.92 -15.06 8.96
CA GLY A 193 -10.92 -16.51 8.98
C GLY A 193 -9.94 -17.09 7.98
N ALA A 194 -9.12 -18.06 8.41
CA ALA A 194 -8.06 -18.57 7.58
C ALA A 194 -7.71 -20.04 7.84
N LEU A 195 -7.26 -20.73 6.79
CA LEU A 195 -6.43 -21.92 6.88
C LEU A 195 -4.96 -21.47 7.00
N GLY A 196 -4.18 -22.09 7.89
CA GLY A 196 -2.75 -21.84 7.98
C GLY A 196 -1.94 -22.61 6.94
N PRO A 197 -0.60 -22.61 7.04
CA PRO A 197 0.31 -23.16 6.02
C PRO A 197 0.16 -24.67 5.80
N PHE A 198 -0.31 -25.38 6.82
CA PHE A 198 -0.54 -26.81 6.80
C PHE A 198 -1.93 -27.10 7.34
N ALA A 199 -2.52 -28.23 6.96
CA ALA A 199 -3.84 -28.66 7.45
C ALA A 199 -3.95 -28.71 9.00
N GLY A 200 -2.82 -28.71 9.72
CA GLY A 200 -2.74 -28.73 11.17
C GLY A 200 -2.40 -27.41 11.88
N ARG A 201 -2.08 -26.31 11.18
CA ARG A 201 -1.56 -25.07 11.80
C ARG A 201 -2.46 -23.86 11.51
N GLU A 202 -2.61 -22.95 12.45
CA GLU A 202 -3.33 -21.68 12.28
C GLU A 202 -2.57 -20.69 11.38
N ASN A 203 -3.31 -19.78 10.75
CA ASN A 203 -2.69 -18.58 10.19
C ASN A 203 -2.33 -17.60 11.31
N GLN A 204 -1.38 -16.70 11.07
CA GLN A 204 -1.00 -15.67 12.04
C GLN A 204 -1.07 -14.28 11.41
N LEU A 205 -1.72 -13.35 12.11
CA LEU A 205 -1.68 -11.92 11.82
C LEU A 205 -0.90 -11.25 12.95
N ARG A 206 0.08 -10.40 12.62
CA ARG A 206 1.02 -9.84 13.59
C ARG A 206 1.20 -8.34 13.44
N ARG A 207 1.31 -7.64 14.58
CA ARG A 207 1.67 -6.22 14.72
C ARG A 207 0.69 -5.32 13.97
N GLY A 208 -0.16 -4.58 14.66
CA GLY A 208 -1.00 -3.55 14.01
C GLY A 208 -2.46 -3.55 14.43
N ARG A 209 -3.30 -2.87 13.64
CA ARG A 209 -4.72 -2.66 13.91
C ARG A 209 -5.65 -3.31 12.90
N LEU A 210 -6.79 -3.80 13.37
CA LEU A 210 -7.85 -4.40 12.58
C LEU A 210 -9.10 -3.54 12.63
N TYR A 211 -9.68 -3.26 11.46
CA TYR A 211 -10.91 -2.49 11.35
C TYR A 211 -11.90 -3.12 10.38
N GLY A 212 -13.15 -3.28 10.80
CA GLY A 212 -14.28 -3.66 9.95
C GLY A 212 -15.49 -2.79 10.25
N TYR A 213 -16.00 -2.05 9.27
CA TYR A 213 -17.07 -1.06 9.50
C TYR A 213 -18.36 -1.68 10.04
N ASN A 214 -18.92 -2.70 9.39
CA ASN A 214 -20.16 -3.34 9.84
C ASN A 214 -19.90 -4.52 10.80
N TRP A 215 -18.76 -5.18 10.64
CA TRP A 215 -18.47 -6.45 11.31
C TRP A 215 -17.04 -6.90 11.09
N ILE A 216 -16.47 -7.52 12.14
CA ILE A 216 -15.27 -8.34 12.08
C ILE A 216 -15.69 -9.78 12.41
N THR A 217 -15.34 -10.74 11.56
CA THR A 217 -15.54 -12.16 11.86
C THR A 217 -14.20 -12.88 11.93
N MET A 218 -13.96 -13.52 13.08
CA MET A 218 -12.85 -14.41 13.31
C MET A 218 -13.28 -15.84 12.96
N THR A 219 -12.76 -16.36 11.84
CA THR A 219 -12.95 -17.74 11.35
C THR A 219 -14.36 -18.03 10.82
N THR A 220 -14.49 -18.55 9.59
CA THR A 220 -15.80 -18.77 8.92
C THR A 220 -15.94 -20.09 8.17
N ALA A 221 -14.94 -20.98 8.22
CA ALA A 221 -14.98 -22.27 7.51
C ALA A 221 -15.11 -23.45 8.48
N GLY A 222 -15.74 -24.55 8.02
CA GLY A 222 -16.06 -25.76 8.79
C GLY A 222 -14.85 -26.54 9.35
N GLY A 223 -15.06 -27.78 9.80
CA GLY A 223 -14.18 -28.50 10.73
C GLY A 223 -12.69 -28.64 10.39
N ALA A 224 -12.27 -28.47 9.13
CA ALA A 224 -10.85 -28.46 8.73
C ALA A 224 -10.15 -27.10 8.95
N CYS A 225 -10.90 -26.02 9.18
CA CYS A 225 -10.37 -24.68 9.35
C CYS A 225 -9.74 -24.47 10.73
N ARG A 226 -8.44 -24.18 10.76
CA ARG A 226 -7.73 -23.90 12.01
C ARG A 226 -7.95 -22.47 12.51
N GLY A 227 -8.25 -21.51 11.62
CA GLY A 227 -8.50 -20.11 11.96
C GLY A 227 -7.23 -19.25 11.86
N SER A 228 -7.38 -17.95 12.14
CA SER A 228 -6.24 -17.05 12.36
C SER A 228 -6.05 -16.82 13.85
N GLN A 229 -4.81 -16.75 14.30
CA GLN A 229 -4.43 -16.22 15.61
C GLN A 229 -3.82 -14.83 15.44
N LEU A 230 -4.02 -13.97 16.44
CA LEU A 230 -3.60 -12.57 16.40
C LEU A 230 -2.49 -12.33 17.43
N TYR A 231 -1.44 -11.63 17.01
CA TYR A 231 -0.27 -11.36 17.85
C TYR A 231 0.13 -9.89 17.82
N GLU A 232 0.50 -9.33 18.96
CA GLU A 232 0.91 -7.93 19.11
C GLU A 232 -0.11 -6.94 18.51
N MET A 233 -1.40 -7.19 18.74
CA MET A 233 -2.48 -6.33 18.24
C MET A 233 -2.57 -5.02 19.05
N GLU A 234 -2.51 -3.89 18.35
CA GLU A 234 -2.66 -2.57 18.99
C GLU A 234 -4.12 -2.20 19.20
N LYS A 235 -4.99 -2.62 18.27
CA LYS A 235 -6.43 -2.40 18.37
C LYS A 235 -7.21 -3.27 17.40
N ILE A 236 -8.37 -3.75 17.84
CA ILE A 236 -9.38 -4.42 17.01
C ILE A 236 -10.67 -3.64 17.21
N GLU A 237 -11.16 -2.93 16.20
CA GLU A 237 -12.40 -2.15 16.37
C GLU A 237 -13.40 -2.34 15.23
N SER A 238 -14.68 -2.38 15.60
CA SER A 238 -15.80 -2.36 14.68
C SER A 238 -16.96 -1.59 15.32
N PRO A 239 -17.53 -0.55 14.69
CA PRO A 239 -18.74 0.06 15.22
C PRO A 239 -19.97 -0.87 15.11
N GLY A 240 -19.86 -1.99 14.39
CA GLY A 240 -20.82 -3.08 14.41
C GLY A 240 -20.45 -4.17 15.41
N PHE A 241 -20.28 -5.41 14.93
CA PHE A 241 -20.03 -6.57 15.78
C PHE A 241 -18.69 -7.26 15.49
N ILE A 242 -18.04 -7.77 16.54
CA ILE A 242 -16.88 -8.64 16.49
C ILE A 242 -17.31 -10.05 16.89
N ARG A 243 -17.28 -10.98 15.94
CA ARG A 243 -17.77 -12.34 16.12
C ARG A 243 -16.63 -13.35 16.03
N ALA A 244 -16.56 -14.29 16.98
CA ALA A 244 -15.61 -15.40 16.93
C ALA A 244 -16.35 -16.72 16.77
N LEU A 245 -16.39 -17.26 15.54
CA LEU A 245 -17.08 -18.54 15.32
C LEU A 245 -16.29 -19.73 15.84
N LYS A 246 -14.98 -19.53 16.06
CA LYS A 246 -14.07 -20.48 16.69
C LYS A 246 -13.20 -19.72 17.68
N ASP A 247 -12.81 -20.42 18.74
CA ASP A 247 -11.87 -19.93 19.75
C ASP A 247 -10.62 -19.36 19.06
N THR A 248 -10.39 -18.08 19.28
CA THR A 248 -9.33 -17.31 18.65
C THR A 248 -8.46 -16.70 19.75
N ARG A 249 -7.18 -17.08 19.75
CA ARG A 249 -6.18 -16.46 20.62
C ARG A 249 -5.82 -15.09 20.09
N ILE A 250 -5.86 -14.10 20.97
CA ILE A 250 -5.47 -12.72 20.72
C ILE A 250 -4.39 -12.36 21.74
N GLU A 251 -3.24 -11.90 21.25
CA GLU A 251 -2.19 -11.29 22.04
C GLU A 251 -2.09 -9.81 21.63
N PHE A 252 -2.15 -8.92 22.62
CA PHE A 252 -2.16 -7.48 22.44
C PHE A 252 -0.75 -6.90 22.53
N ALA A 253 -0.59 -5.65 22.06
CA ALA A 253 0.71 -4.99 21.96
C ALA A 253 1.41 -4.77 23.32
N ASP A 254 0.70 -4.85 24.43
CA ASP A 254 1.26 -4.79 25.78
C ASP A 254 1.58 -6.16 26.40
N GLY A 255 1.45 -7.24 25.62
CA GLY A 255 1.73 -8.61 26.02
C GLY A 255 0.57 -9.31 26.74
N SER A 256 -0.54 -8.61 27.02
CA SER A 256 -1.74 -9.25 27.55
C SER A 256 -2.40 -10.15 26.50
N THR A 257 -3.16 -11.14 26.95
CA THR A 257 -3.79 -12.13 26.05
C THR A 257 -5.26 -12.35 26.40
N MET A 258 -6.06 -12.65 25.38
CA MET A 258 -7.48 -13.00 25.48
C MET A 258 -7.78 -14.17 24.52
N ASN A 259 -8.73 -15.02 24.91
CA ASN A 259 -9.34 -15.99 24.00
C ASN A 259 -10.78 -15.56 23.71
N LEU A 260 -11.05 -15.19 22.45
CA LEU A 260 -12.38 -14.81 21.99
C LEU A 260 -13.08 -16.00 21.34
N SER A 261 -14.35 -16.23 21.69
CA SER A 261 -15.16 -17.37 21.25
C SER A 261 -16.62 -16.94 21.09
N SER A 262 -17.44 -17.81 20.53
CA SER A 262 -18.90 -17.57 20.41
C SER A 262 -19.62 -17.41 21.76
N ALA A 263 -18.96 -17.72 22.88
CA ALA A 263 -19.50 -17.58 24.22
C ALA A 263 -19.25 -16.21 24.85
N ASN A 264 -18.30 -15.43 24.33
CA ASN A 264 -17.85 -14.13 24.88
C ASN A 264 -17.53 -13.09 23.78
N ASP A 265 -18.06 -13.28 22.56
CA ASP A 265 -17.95 -12.29 21.48
C ASP A 265 -18.99 -11.17 21.63
N SER A 266 -18.95 -10.17 20.73
CA SER A 266 -19.78 -8.96 20.85
C SER A 266 -21.29 -9.23 20.77
N ILE A 267 -21.71 -10.41 20.32
CA ILE A 267 -23.14 -10.80 20.33
C ILE A 267 -23.59 -11.08 21.77
N LYS A 268 -22.68 -11.49 22.64
CA LYS A 268 -22.90 -11.69 24.07
C LYS A 268 -22.53 -10.42 24.82
N MET A 269 -23.38 -9.40 24.70
CA MET A 269 -23.14 -8.06 25.27
C MET A 269 -22.76 -8.06 26.77
N ASP A 270 -23.30 -9.00 27.53
CA ASP A 270 -23.03 -9.18 28.97
C ASP A 270 -21.68 -9.85 29.28
N LYS A 271 -21.07 -10.50 28.29
CA LYS A 271 -19.84 -11.30 28.42
C LYS A 271 -18.68 -10.78 27.59
N PHE A 272 -18.95 -9.84 26.68
CA PHE A 272 -17.93 -9.23 25.86
C PHE A 272 -17.06 -8.32 26.72
N ASP A 273 -15.77 -8.62 26.76
CA ASP A 273 -14.79 -7.84 27.50
C ASP A 273 -14.03 -6.94 26.52
N PRO A 274 -14.14 -5.61 26.64
CA PRO A 274 -13.44 -4.68 25.77
C PRO A 274 -11.91 -4.64 26.01
N HIS A 275 -11.42 -5.38 27.02
CA HIS A 275 -10.01 -5.57 27.35
C HIS A 275 -9.24 -4.25 27.36
N GLU A 276 -9.62 -3.34 28.26
CA GLU A 276 -9.03 -2.00 28.39
C GLU A 276 -9.04 -1.15 27.10
N GLY A 277 -9.94 -1.45 26.16
CA GLY A 277 -10.10 -0.72 24.90
C GLY A 277 -9.23 -1.22 23.75
N PHE A 278 -8.52 -2.34 23.93
CA PHE A 278 -7.81 -3.01 22.84
C PHE A 278 -8.77 -3.68 21.84
N ILE A 279 -9.95 -4.08 22.29
CA ILE A 279 -11.00 -4.67 21.44
C ILE A 279 -12.32 -3.92 21.68
N LEU A 280 -12.86 -3.27 20.66
CA LEU A 280 -14.04 -2.41 20.81
C LEU A 280 -15.10 -2.73 19.76
N ASP A 281 -16.34 -2.90 20.23
CA ASP A 281 -17.53 -2.90 19.38
C ASP A 281 -18.28 -1.55 19.48
N GLY A 282 -19.38 -1.40 18.73
CA GLY A 282 -20.17 -0.16 18.77
C GLY A 282 -20.80 0.14 20.14
N ALA A 283 -21.14 -0.88 20.93
CA ALA A 283 -21.70 -0.71 22.27
C ALA A 283 -20.65 -0.25 23.29
N ASN A 284 -19.38 -0.56 23.04
CA ASN A 284 -18.24 -0.24 23.91
C ASN A 284 -17.40 0.94 23.39
N GLY A 285 -17.91 1.71 22.42
CA GLY A 285 -17.31 2.98 22.00
C GLY A 285 -16.40 2.92 20.77
N ALA A 286 -16.48 1.87 19.95
CA ALA A 286 -15.84 1.88 18.64
C ALA A 286 -16.43 2.97 17.72
N HIS A 287 -15.58 3.68 16.99
CA HIS A 287 -15.99 4.80 16.15
C HIS A 287 -16.24 4.37 14.70
N PRO A 288 -17.21 4.99 14.00
CA PRO A 288 -17.39 4.78 12.57
C PRO A 288 -16.33 5.53 11.76
N ILE A 289 -15.21 4.86 11.50
CA ILE A 289 -14.18 5.30 10.58
C ILE A 289 -14.57 4.84 9.18
N LYS A 290 -15.06 5.76 8.33
CA LYS A 290 -15.41 5.44 6.93
C LYS A 290 -14.80 6.44 5.95
N LEU A 291 -13.86 5.94 5.15
CA LEU A 291 -13.34 6.63 3.96
C LEU A 291 -14.32 6.47 2.80
N SER A 292 -15.07 7.54 2.48
CA SER A 292 -16.04 7.53 1.39
C SER A 292 -15.41 7.63 0.00
N ARG A 293 -14.30 8.35 -0.15
CA ARG A 293 -13.55 8.46 -1.41
C ARG A 293 -12.08 8.77 -1.18
N LEU A 294 -11.25 8.40 -2.14
CA LEU A 294 -9.86 8.83 -2.20
C LEU A 294 -9.76 10.30 -2.65
N PRO A 295 -8.70 11.04 -2.26
CA PRO A 295 -8.54 12.46 -2.54
C PRO A 295 -8.02 12.72 -3.97
N ARG A 296 -8.79 12.30 -4.99
CA ARG A 296 -8.42 12.35 -6.42
C ARG A 296 -7.93 13.72 -6.86
N GLU A 297 -8.73 14.75 -6.61
CA GLU A 297 -8.53 16.08 -7.17
C GLU A 297 -7.25 16.71 -6.64
N ARG A 298 -6.97 16.52 -5.34
CA ARG A 298 -5.72 16.98 -4.72
C ARG A 298 -4.52 16.25 -5.31
N ILE A 299 -4.55 14.92 -5.36
CA ILE A 299 -3.42 14.13 -5.88
C ILE A 299 -3.13 14.50 -7.34
N LYS A 300 -4.18 14.64 -8.16
CA LYS A 300 -4.02 15.11 -9.54
C LYS A 300 -3.37 16.49 -9.59
N ALA A 301 -3.92 17.47 -8.87
CA ALA A 301 -3.38 18.83 -8.84
C ALA A 301 -1.92 18.87 -8.37
N THR A 302 -1.55 18.06 -7.37
CA THR A 302 -0.17 17.96 -6.90
C THR A 302 0.74 17.35 -7.97
N ALA A 303 0.35 16.23 -8.59
CA ALA A 303 1.12 15.62 -9.67
C ALA A 303 1.33 16.58 -10.85
N GLU A 304 0.30 17.37 -11.19
CA GLU A 304 0.35 18.35 -12.29
C GLU A 304 1.20 19.58 -11.96
N ARG A 305 1.14 20.06 -10.72
CA ARG A 305 1.93 21.21 -10.25
C ARG A 305 3.42 20.89 -10.23
N TYR A 306 3.79 19.66 -9.89
CA TYR A 306 5.17 19.23 -9.67
C TYR A 306 5.73 18.33 -10.79
N ARG A 307 5.21 18.44 -12.02
CA ARG A 307 5.61 17.63 -13.20
C ARG A 307 7.11 17.64 -13.51
N LYS A 308 7.84 18.70 -13.13
CA LYS A 308 9.28 18.84 -13.39
C LYS A 308 10.16 18.30 -12.25
N SER A 309 9.57 18.00 -11.09
CA SER A 309 10.29 17.55 -9.90
C SER A 309 9.94 16.11 -9.56
N TYR A 310 8.75 15.84 -9.03
CA TYR A 310 8.36 14.52 -8.51
C TYR A 310 6.97 14.04 -8.98
N GLY A 311 6.21 14.87 -9.68
CA GLY A 311 4.88 14.53 -10.16
C GLY A 311 4.90 13.90 -11.55
N LEU A 312 4.12 12.84 -11.75
CA LEU A 312 3.88 12.22 -13.05
C LEU A 312 2.39 12.00 -13.27
N THR A 313 1.89 12.36 -14.45
CA THR A 313 0.52 12.10 -14.88
C THR A 313 0.54 11.18 -16.08
N LEU A 314 -0.03 9.97 -15.95
CA LEU A 314 -0.13 8.99 -17.03
C LEU A 314 -1.53 9.01 -17.63
N THR A 315 -1.62 9.34 -18.92
CA THR A 315 -2.87 9.32 -19.68
C THR A 315 -2.77 8.33 -20.85
N LYS A 316 -3.91 8.03 -21.47
CA LYS A 316 -3.98 7.10 -22.61
C LYS A 316 -3.08 7.59 -23.76
N GLY A 317 -2.22 6.71 -24.25
CA GLY A 317 -1.31 6.98 -25.36
C GLY A 317 0.06 7.54 -24.96
N MET A 318 0.32 7.76 -23.66
CA MET A 318 1.65 8.17 -23.20
C MET A 318 2.66 7.02 -23.14
N LEU A 319 2.20 5.84 -22.73
CA LEU A 319 3.00 4.61 -22.65
C LEU A 319 2.27 3.50 -23.41
N GLU A 320 3.04 2.55 -23.95
CA GLU A 320 2.48 1.37 -24.61
C GLU A 320 1.85 0.44 -23.58
N PHE A 321 0.79 -0.26 -24.01
CA PHE A 321 0.18 -1.29 -23.18
C PHE A 321 0.99 -2.58 -23.24
N GLY A 322 1.19 -3.20 -22.08
CA GLY A 322 1.82 -4.51 -21.96
C GLY A 322 0.97 -5.64 -22.56
N LYS A 323 1.56 -6.83 -22.65
CA LYS A 323 0.87 -8.02 -23.15
C LYS A 323 -0.03 -8.68 -22.10
N TYR A 324 0.21 -8.40 -20.81
CA TYR A 324 -0.58 -8.93 -19.71
C TYR A 324 -2.08 -8.65 -19.88
N ARG A 325 -2.90 -9.65 -19.56
CA ARG A 325 -4.36 -9.55 -19.51
C ARG A 325 -4.84 -10.15 -18.20
N ASN A 326 -5.69 -9.41 -17.50
CA ASN A 326 -6.38 -9.93 -16.32
C ASN A 326 -7.34 -11.04 -16.77
N PRO A 327 -7.25 -12.28 -16.25
CA PRO A 327 -8.13 -13.37 -16.65
C PRO A 327 -9.61 -13.13 -16.29
N TYR A 328 -9.89 -12.30 -15.28
CA TYR A 328 -11.26 -11.91 -14.92
C TYR A 328 -11.79 -10.73 -15.76
N ASP A 329 -10.92 -10.03 -16.49
CA ASP A 329 -11.25 -8.89 -17.35
C ASP A 329 -10.25 -8.78 -18.50
N SER A 330 -10.33 -9.73 -19.44
CA SER A 330 -9.36 -9.87 -20.53
C SER A 330 -9.42 -8.74 -21.56
N GLY A 331 -10.47 -7.91 -21.53
CA GLY A 331 -10.62 -6.75 -22.40
C GLY A 331 -9.74 -5.57 -21.97
N THR A 332 -9.35 -5.52 -20.70
CA THR A 332 -8.55 -4.43 -20.15
C THR A 332 -7.07 -4.62 -20.46
N GLN A 333 -6.45 -3.55 -20.97
CA GLN A 333 -5.02 -3.49 -21.27
C GLN A 333 -4.33 -2.67 -20.19
N TYR A 334 -3.19 -3.13 -19.70
CA TYR A 334 -2.44 -2.52 -18.60
C TYR A 334 -1.16 -1.88 -19.11
N VAL A 335 -0.75 -0.77 -18.49
CA VAL A 335 0.59 -0.20 -18.68
C VAL A 335 1.52 -0.81 -17.64
N ASP A 336 2.63 -1.37 -18.11
CA ASP A 336 3.64 -1.99 -17.26
C ASP A 336 4.62 -0.92 -16.73
N LEU A 337 4.83 -0.90 -15.42
CA LEU A 337 5.86 -0.09 -14.75
C LEU A 337 6.79 -1.04 -13.99
N ASP A 338 7.92 -1.34 -14.64
CA ASP A 338 9.00 -2.14 -14.08
C ASP A 338 10.02 -1.23 -13.40
N PHE A 339 10.18 -1.36 -12.08
CA PHE A 339 11.17 -0.61 -11.30
C PHE A 339 12.53 -1.34 -11.19
N GLY A 340 12.68 -2.51 -11.82
CA GLY A 340 13.93 -3.26 -11.89
C GLY A 340 14.50 -3.68 -10.53
N ASP A 341 15.80 -3.97 -10.53
CA ASP A 341 16.56 -4.36 -9.34
C ASP A 341 17.17 -3.15 -8.63
N TYR A 342 17.33 -3.24 -7.30
CA TYR A 342 17.93 -2.16 -6.52
C TYR A 342 19.43 -1.97 -6.83
N ARG A 343 19.82 -0.79 -7.34
CA ARG A 343 21.23 -0.41 -7.52
C ARG A 343 21.68 0.54 -6.43
N VAL A 344 22.37 0.00 -5.42
CA VAL A 344 23.13 0.82 -4.47
C VAL A 344 24.19 1.59 -5.25
N LEU A 345 24.10 2.93 -5.27
CA LEU A 345 25.20 3.79 -5.66
C LEU A 345 26.47 3.29 -4.93
N LYS A 346 27.50 2.89 -5.67
CA LYS A 346 28.84 2.63 -5.12
C LYS A 346 29.42 3.94 -4.58
N GLY A 347 28.94 4.37 -3.43
CA GLY A 347 29.61 5.32 -2.54
C GLY A 347 30.55 4.57 -1.60
N ALA A 348 31.33 3.61 -2.11
CA ALA A 348 32.37 2.97 -1.34
C ALA A 348 33.70 3.68 -1.61
N SER A 349 34.30 4.19 -0.52
CA SER A 349 35.71 4.54 -0.36
C SER A 349 36.27 5.70 -1.20
N LYS A 350 36.22 6.90 -0.63
CA LYS A 350 37.46 7.64 -0.38
C LYS A 350 37.73 7.64 1.13
N ARG A 351 38.21 6.51 1.65
CA ARG A 351 39.14 6.55 2.78
C ARG A 351 40.43 7.13 2.20
N THR A 352 40.56 8.45 2.23
CA THR A 352 41.90 9.05 2.22
C THR A 352 42.51 8.72 3.57
N GLY A 353 43.62 7.98 3.59
CA GLY A 353 44.49 7.89 4.77
C GLY A 353 44.81 9.30 5.27
N ARG A 354 45.00 9.53 6.56
CA ARG A 354 46.17 9.07 7.34
C ARG A 354 45.95 9.43 8.86
N PRO A 355 46.91 9.11 9.76
CA PRO A 355 46.71 8.45 11.04
C PRO A 355 46.48 9.39 12.24
N ASP A 356 46.08 8.79 13.35
CA ASP A 356 46.25 9.13 14.78
C ASP A 356 46.71 10.56 15.14
N ASP A 357 45.93 11.23 16.01
CA ASP A 357 46.41 11.77 17.29
C ASP A 357 45.24 12.33 18.13
N ASP A 358 45.43 12.23 19.44
CA ASP A 358 44.52 12.50 20.57
C ASP A 358 44.08 13.98 20.72
N ASP A 359 42.93 14.20 21.39
CA ASP A 359 42.77 15.07 22.58
C ASP A 359 41.32 15.58 22.81
N GLU A 360 41.06 15.84 24.10
CA GLU A 360 39.80 16.05 24.80
C GLU A 360 39.15 17.45 24.68
N GLU A 361 37.98 17.57 25.32
CA GLU A 361 37.31 18.77 25.90
C GLU A 361 36.18 19.51 25.13
N GLU A 362 34.97 19.25 25.62
CA GLU A 362 34.00 20.17 26.25
C GLU A 362 33.51 21.52 25.63
N THR A 363 32.17 21.66 25.70
CA THR A 363 31.32 22.86 25.88
C THR A 363 30.86 23.70 24.67
N GLY A 364 29.56 24.08 24.70
CA GLY A 364 29.08 25.32 24.07
C GLY A 364 27.77 25.23 23.28
N SER A 365 26.68 25.66 23.89
CA SER A 365 25.34 25.91 23.32
C SER A 365 25.30 27.01 22.24
N ALA A 366 24.41 26.87 21.24
CA ALA A 366 23.59 27.98 20.71
C ALA A 366 22.49 27.46 19.76
N GLU A 367 21.28 27.94 19.97
CA GLU A 367 20.16 27.93 19.02
C GLU A 367 20.48 28.84 17.82
N GLU A 368 20.00 28.50 16.62
CA GLU A 368 19.24 29.45 15.76
C GLU A 368 18.63 28.75 14.53
N GLU A 369 17.41 29.15 14.22
CA GLU A 369 16.61 28.81 13.04
C GLU A 369 17.19 29.46 11.77
N GLY A 370 17.01 28.81 10.61
CA GLY A 370 17.29 29.42 9.31
C GLY A 370 16.82 28.54 8.16
N GLU A 371 15.71 28.93 7.54
CA GLU A 371 15.24 28.43 6.24
C GLU A 371 16.22 28.79 5.12
N ASP A 372 16.15 27.99 4.05
CA ASP A 372 16.75 28.16 2.73
C ASP A 372 18.28 28.10 2.64
N GLU A 373 18.81 26.96 2.17
CA GLU A 373 19.71 27.00 1.02
C GLU A 373 19.76 25.65 0.28
N THR A 374 19.82 25.78 -1.03
CA THR A 374 19.80 24.77 -2.08
C THR A 374 20.89 23.71 -1.90
N GLY A 375 20.51 22.52 -1.43
CA GLY A 375 21.35 21.32 -1.55
C GLY A 375 21.49 20.93 -3.02
N GLU A 376 22.71 21.02 -3.53
CA GLU A 376 23.12 20.65 -4.88
C GLU A 376 22.56 19.27 -5.28
N GLY A 377 21.93 19.24 -6.46
CA GLY A 377 21.23 18.07 -6.97
C GLY A 377 22.14 16.86 -7.10
N ALA A 378 21.84 15.82 -6.33
CA ALA A 378 22.27 14.47 -6.68
C ALA A 378 21.64 14.12 -8.03
N ASP A 379 22.49 13.96 -9.04
CA ASP A 379 22.07 13.59 -10.39
C ASP A 379 21.66 12.11 -10.40
N TYR A 380 20.43 11.82 -10.00
CA TYR A 380 19.83 10.47 -10.01
C TYR A 380 19.60 9.91 -11.42
N SER A 381 19.97 10.63 -12.48
CA SER A 381 19.43 10.42 -13.82
C SER A 381 20.04 9.26 -14.63
N THR A 382 21.14 8.64 -14.18
CA THR A 382 21.85 7.62 -15.01
C THR A 382 22.03 6.23 -14.38
N ALA A 383 21.73 6.04 -13.09
CA ALA A 383 22.04 4.79 -12.38
C ALA A 383 20.83 4.00 -11.86
N SER A 384 19.60 4.51 -12.03
CA SER A 384 18.37 3.85 -11.60
C SER A 384 17.77 2.95 -12.70
N ASP A 385 17.22 1.80 -12.29
CA ASP A 385 16.41 0.92 -13.13
C ASP A 385 14.91 1.31 -13.11
N ASP A 386 14.56 2.46 -12.50
CA ASP A 386 13.23 3.10 -12.62
C ASP A 386 12.83 3.26 -14.12
N PRO A 387 11.53 3.20 -14.45
CA PRO A 387 11.04 3.51 -15.80
C PRO A 387 11.59 4.85 -16.31
N GLU A 388 11.95 4.94 -17.59
CA GLU A 388 12.69 6.10 -18.13
C GLU A 388 12.01 7.46 -17.84
N ILE A 389 10.68 7.49 -17.90
CA ILE A 389 9.86 8.68 -17.60
C ILE A 389 9.95 9.10 -16.12
N ILE A 390 10.13 8.15 -15.21
CA ILE A 390 10.30 8.34 -13.78
C ILE A 390 11.74 8.72 -13.45
N ARG A 391 12.73 8.08 -14.10
CA ARG A 391 14.16 8.38 -13.91
C ARG A 391 14.51 9.84 -14.22
N LYS A 392 13.77 10.48 -15.13
CA LYS A 392 13.92 11.91 -15.49
C LYS A 392 13.44 12.90 -14.42
N LEU A 393 12.72 12.41 -13.40
CA LEU A 393 12.22 13.23 -12.29
C LEU A 393 13.36 13.55 -11.30
N ARG A 394 13.43 14.80 -10.83
CA ARG A 394 14.53 15.32 -9.99
C ARG A 394 14.32 15.19 -8.48
N GLY A 395 13.12 14.79 -8.02
CA GLY A 395 12.81 14.68 -6.59
C GLY A 395 13.21 13.33 -5.98
N ASP A 396 13.43 13.31 -4.66
CA ASP A 396 13.68 12.09 -3.85
C ASP A 396 12.39 11.28 -3.56
N ARG A 397 11.25 11.78 -4.03
CA ARG A 397 9.93 11.16 -3.93
C ARG A 397 9.30 11.15 -5.31
N ILE A 398 8.35 10.25 -5.53
CA ILE A 398 7.61 10.13 -6.79
C ILE A 398 6.11 10.06 -6.47
N LEU A 399 5.32 10.89 -7.15
CA LEU A 399 3.87 10.86 -7.15
C LEU A 399 3.36 10.57 -8.55
N ILE A 400 2.81 9.39 -8.77
CA ILE A 400 2.21 8.98 -10.05
C ILE A 400 0.70 9.07 -9.93
N TYR A 401 0.07 9.88 -10.77
CA TYR A 401 -1.37 9.88 -11.00
C TYR A 401 -1.64 9.24 -12.36
N SER A 402 -2.38 8.13 -12.40
CA SER A 402 -2.68 7.39 -13.61
C SER A 402 -4.17 7.37 -13.92
N GLU A 403 -4.52 7.71 -15.17
CA GLU A 403 -5.86 7.56 -15.74
C GLU A 403 -6.04 6.22 -16.46
N VAL A 404 -4.96 5.42 -16.57
CA VAL A 404 -4.93 4.09 -17.18
C VAL A 404 -4.59 3.02 -16.13
N PRO A 405 -5.09 1.79 -16.29
CA PRO A 405 -4.75 0.70 -15.38
C PRO A 405 -3.26 0.36 -15.46
N LEU A 406 -2.68 -0.02 -14.33
CA LEU A 406 -1.24 -0.23 -14.18
C LEU A 406 -0.94 -1.66 -13.77
N ARG A 407 0.20 -2.18 -14.21
CA ARG A 407 0.85 -3.36 -13.64
C ARG A 407 2.23 -2.95 -13.14
N VAL A 408 2.55 -3.27 -11.89
CA VAL A 408 3.75 -2.76 -11.20
C VAL A 408 4.52 -3.89 -10.53
N TRP A 409 5.85 -3.82 -10.56
CA TRP A 409 6.79 -4.70 -9.85
C TRP A 409 8.20 -4.07 -9.81
N GLY A 410 9.13 -4.67 -9.09
CA GLY A 410 10.50 -4.20 -8.93
C GLY A 410 10.72 -3.38 -7.66
N CYS A 411 11.94 -2.86 -7.50
CA CYS A 411 12.37 -2.15 -6.32
C CYS A 411 12.63 -0.67 -6.63
N PRO A 412 11.63 0.23 -6.51
CA PRO A 412 11.85 1.67 -6.70
C PRO A 412 13.01 2.17 -5.82
N ASP A 413 13.78 3.13 -6.33
CA ASP A 413 14.90 3.72 -5.57
C ASP A 413 14.46 4.86 -4.63
N ARG A 414 13.21 5.33 -4.79
CA ARG A 414 12.64 6.51 -4.13
C ARG A 414 11.27 6.22 -3.53
N THR A 415 10.87 7.02 -2.54
CA THR A 415 9.52 6.90 -1.93
C THR A 415 8.46 7.09 -3.02
N LEU A 416 7.51 6.18 -3.09
CA LEU A 416 6.60 6.07 -4.23
C LEU A 416 5.14 6.10 -3.78
N THR A 417 4.38 7.06 -4.30
CA THR A 417 2.91 7.05 -4.23
C THR A 417 2.35 6.88 -5.63
N ILE A 418 1.54 5.85 -5.83
CA ILE A 418 0.77 5.64 -7.06
C ILE A 418 -0.71 5.80 -6.74
N TYR A 419 -1.36 6.68 -7.49
CA TYR A 419 -2.80 6.83 -7.55
C TYR A 419 -3.29 6.43 -8.93
N CYS A 420 -4.22 5.50 -9.02
CA CYS A 420 -4.81 5.07 -10.28
C CYS A 420 -6.34 5.22 -10.22
N THR A 421 -6.94 5.78 -11.28
CA THR A 421 -8.41 5.82 -11.42
C THR A 421 -8.99 4.46 -11.79
N GLU A 422 -8.13 3.53 -12.18
CA GLU A 422 -8.42 2.18 -12.65
C GLU A 422 -7.69 1.15 -11.77
N ASP A 423 -7.75 -0.13 -12.14
CA ASP A 423 -7.09 -1.20 -11.38
C ASP A 423 -5.56 -1.10 -11.43
N ILE A 424 -4.91 -1.49 -10.33
CA ILE A 424 -3.46 -1.72 -10.24
C ILE A 424 -3.24 -3.21 -10.03
N VAL A 425 -2.32 -3.81 -10.78
CA VAL A 425 -1.89 -5.20 -10.60
C VAL A 425 -0.45 -5.21 -10.10
N VAL A 426 -0.19 -5.78 -8.93
CA VAL A 426 1.16 -6.06 -8.45
C VAL A 426 1.58 -7.40 -9.05
N GLY A 427 2.46 -7.36 -10.05
CA GLY A 427 2.79 -8.52 -10.88
C GLY A 427 3.97 -9.36 -10.38
N GLY A 428 4.68 -8.90 -9.35
CA GLY A 428 5.88 -9.52 -8.84
C GLY A 428 6.31 -8.91 -7.51
N ASP A 429 7.56 -9.15 -7.11
CA ASP A 429 8.13 -8.49 -5.93
C ASP A 429 8.03 -6.97 -6.08
N PHE A 430 7.65 -6.28 -5.02
CA PHE A 430 7.45 -4.84 -5.07
C PHE A 430 7.98 -4.12 -3.84
N ASN A 431 8.85 -3.14 -4.08
CA ASN A 431 9.54 -2.36 -3.05
C ASN A 431 10.33 -3.24 -2.07
N GLN A 432 10.89 -4.34 -2.57
CA GLN A 432 11.73 -5.27 -1.83
C GLN A 432 13.11 -5.30 -2.47
N ASN A 433 14.16 -5.05 -1.69
CA ASN A 433 15.52 -5.16 -2.21
C ASN A 433 15.82 -6.65 -2.48
N PRO A 434 16.14 -7.02 -3.73
CA PRO A 434 16.36 -8.42 -4.13
C PRO A 434 17.56 -9.07 -3.44
N ARG A 435 18.46 -8.29 -2.84
CA ARG A 435 19.64 -8.81 -2.13
C ARG A 435 19.38 -9.15 -0.67
N VAL A 436 18.21 -8.84 -0.12
CA VAL A 436 17.91 -9.15 1.28
C VAL A 436 17.73 -10.66 1.43
N PRO A 437 18.52 -11.35 2.27
CA PRO A 437 18.35 -12.78 2.47
C PRO A 437 16.98 -13.10 3.10
N GLN A 438 16.23 -14.02 2.50
CA GLN A 438 14.93 -14.50 3.00
C GLN A 438 15.09 -15.62 4.02
N LEU A 439 16.02 -15.44 4.96
CA LEU A 439 16.26 -16.41 6.03
C LEU A 439 15.24 -16.26 7.12
N TYR A 440 14.51 -17.32 7.41
CA TYR A 440 13.45 -17.31 8.42
C TYR A 440 14.00 -17.64 9.81
N GLU A 441 13.41 -17.01 10.84
CA GLU A 441 13.71 -17.37 12.24
C GLU A 441 13.25 -18.80 12.56
N ASN A 442 12.11 -19.21 11.99
CA ASN A 442 11.53 -20.53 12.15
C ASN A 442 10.57 -20.87 10.99
N ASP A 443 10.06 -22.09 11.00
CA ASP A 443 9.17 -22.74 10.04
C ASP A 443 7.70 -22.23 10.11
N ASP A 444 7.43 -21.15 10.83
CA ASP A 444 6.22 -20.31 10.69
C ASP A 444 6.28 -19.37 9.49
N TYR A 445 7.48 -19.11 8.94
CA TYR A 445 7.70 -18.17 7.85
C TYR A 445 7.12 -16.76 8.14
N ILE A 446 7.23 -16.28 9.38
CA ILE A 446 6.71 -14.98 9.81
C ILE A 446 7.79 -13.92 9.79
N ASN A 447 8.88 -14.13 10.53
CA ASN A 447 9.96 -13.17 10.63
C ASN A 447 11.16 -13.63 9.82
N TYR A 448 11.72 -12.70 9.05
CA TYR A 448 13.10 -12.84 8.62
C TYR A 448 14.03 -12.64 9.80
N ARG A 449 15.09 -13.44 9.83
CA ARG A 449 16.22 -13.30 10.74
C ARG A 449 16.96 -11.97 10.52
N PHE A 450 16.94 -11.47 9.29
CA PHE A 450 17.54 -10.19 8.91
C PHE A 450 16.43 -9.19 8.57
N PRO A 451 16.52 -7.94 9.08
CA PRO A 451 15.56 -6.92 8.74
C PRO A 451 15.64 -6.61 7.24
N LEU A 452 14.50 -6.27 6.67
CA LEU A 452 14.47 -5.70 5.33
C LEU A 452 15.29 -4.40 5.28
N GLU A 453 16.14 -4.25 4.28
CA GLU A 453 16.92 -3.04 4.03
C GLU A 453 16.72 -2.64 2.56
N ASN A 454 15.94 -1.59 2.32
CA ASN A 454 15.75 -1.03 0.97
C ASN A 454 16.37 0.38 0.95
N GLY A 455 16.53 1.02 -0.21
CA GLY A 455 16.90 2.44 -0.30
C GLY A 455 18.33 2.81 0.12
N LYS A 456 18.66 4.09 -0.11
CA LYS A 456 19.98 4.67 0.19
C LYS A 456 20.30 4.52 1.68
N ASP A 457 21.56 4.23 2.01
CA ASP A 457 22.04 4.03 3.37
C ASP A 457 21.32 2.90 4.14
N ARG A 458 20.70 1.95 3.41
CA ARG A 458 19.93 0.82 3.94
C ARG A 458 18.64 1.23 4.67
N HIS A 459 18.14 2.44 4.39
CA HIS A 459 16.86 2.94 4.93
C HIS A 459 15.68 2.54 4.05
N LYS A 460 14.78 1.71 4.59
CA LYS A 460 13.51 1.37 3.93
C LYS A 460 12.78 2.61 3.44
N ILE A 461 12.29 2.53 2.20
CA ILE A 461 11.45 3.58 1.60
C ILE A 461 9.99 3.17 1.59
N GLY A 462 9.07 4.11 1.81
CA GLY A 462 7.65 3.85 1.81
C GLY A 462 7.06 3.77 0.40
N ALA A 463 6.12 2.84 0.20
CA ALA A 463 5.32 2.75 -1.02
C ALA A 463 3.82 2.71 -0.68
N LEU A 464 3.02 3.46 -1.43
CA LEU A 464 1.56 3.51 -1.31
C LEU A 464 0.91 3.36 -2.68
N LEU A 465 0.12 2.30 -2.84
CA LEU A 465 -0.67 2.02 -4.03
C LEU A 465 -2.14 2.30 -3.73
N MET A 466 -2.72 3.30 -4.39
CA MET A 466 -4.12 3.68 -4.26
C MET A 466 -4.83 3.50 -5.59
N SER A 467 -5.91 2.73 -5.57
CA SER A 467 -6.77 2.50 -6.73
C SER A 467 -8.21 2.89 -6.43
N GLU A 468 -8.83 3.64 -7.34
CA GLU A 468 -10.28 3.81 -7.39
C GLU A 468 -11.00 2.52 -7.84
N GLY A 469 -10.27 1.56 -8.41
CA GLY A 469 -10.69 0.20 -8.67
C GLY A 469 -10.17 -0.75 -7.59
N ARG A 470 -9.43 -1.78 -8.01
CA ARG A 470 -8.76 -2.78 -7.16
C ARG A 470 -7.25 -2.68 -7.26
N VAL A 471 -6.58 -3.03 -6.18
CA VAL A 471 -5.18 -3.45 -6.18
C VAL A 471 -5.17 -4.97 -6.15
N LEU A 472 -4.83 -5.59 -7.27
CA LEU A 472 -4.75 -7.03 -7.45
C LEU A 472 -3.32 -7.51 -7.23
N ILE A 473 -3.14 -8.70 -6.66
CA ILE A 473 -1.82 -9.37 -6.60
C ILE A 473 -1.82 -10.52 -7.60
N ASP A 474 -0.89 -10.51 -8.55
CA ASP A 474 -0.76 -11.54 -9.59
C ASP A 474 0.49 -12.40 -9.36
N MET A 475 0.27 -13.65 -8.99
CA MET A 475 1.29 -14.70 -8.82
C MET A 475 1.23 -15.74 -9.94
N SER A 476 0.54 -15.48 -11.05
CA SER A 476 0.49 -16.44 -12.16
C SER A 476 1.86 -16.64 -12.82
N ARG A 477 2.79 -15.70 -12.62
CA ARG A 477 4.07 -15.61 -13.30
C ARG A 477 5.26 -15.58 -12.33
N PRO A 478 5.88 -16.73 -11.99
CA PRO A 478 7.01 -16.78 -11.06
C PRO A 478 8.26 -16.07 -11.57
N THR A 479 8.41 -15.85 -12.88
CA THR A 479 9.54 -15.06 -13.43
C THR A 479 9.61 -13.62 -12.92
N LEU A 480 8.54 -13.08 -12.33
CA LEU A 480 8.48 -11.70 -11.83
C LEU A 480 8.78 -11.56 -10.32
N PHE A 481 8.86 -12.66 -9.58
CA PHE A 481 9.12 -12.61 -8.13
C PHE A 481 10.14 -13.65 -7.66
N ALA A 482 10.23 -14.82 -8.31
CA ALA A 482 10.99 -15.95 -7.80
C ALA A 482 12.46 -16.00 -8.25
N ARG A 483 13.01 -14.90 -8.79
CA ARG A 483 14.36 -14.90 -9.42
C ARG A 483 15.45 -15.29 -8.43
N ASN A 484 15.38 -14.75 -7.21
CA ASN A 484 16.42 -14.92 -6.19
C ASN A 484 16.39 -16.32 -5.57
N GLU A 485 15.22 -16.92 -5.51
CA GLU A 485 14.95 -18.25 -4.98
C GLU A 485 15.28 -19.31 -6.03
N ILE A 486 14.91 -19.06 -7.30
CA ILE A 486 15.15 -20.00 -8.40
C ILE A 486 16.60 -20.03 -8.82
N LYS A 487 17.34 -18.91 -8.85
CA LYS A 487 18.75 -18.92 -9.28
C LYS A 487 19.62 -19.97 -8.55
N PRO A 488 19.70 -20.00 -7.21
CA PRO A 488 20.50 -21.01 -6.52
C PRO A 488 19.96 -22.42 -6.76
N TYR A 489 18.64 -22.60 -6.83
CA TYR A 489 18.04 -23.90 -7.08
C TYR A 489 18.27 -24.41 -8.52
N PHE A 490 18.22 -23.53 -9.51
CA PHE A 490 18.54 -23.81 -10.91
C PHE A 490 19.97 -24.34 -11.02
N LEU A 491 20.94 -23.67 -10.37
CA LEU A 491 22.33 -24.10 -10.39
C LEU A 491 22.51 -25.45 -9.68
N TYR A 492 21.86 -25.64 -8.54
CA TYR A 492 21.84 -26.92 -7.82
C TYR A 492 21.26 -28.06 -8.68
N ALA A 493 20.11 -27.84 -9.31
CA ALA A 493 19.44 -28.82 -10.16
C ALA A 493 20.23 -29.13 -11.44
N LEU A 494 20.84 -28.10 -12.04
CA LEU A 494 21.76 -28.27 -13.16
C LEU A 494 22.95 -29.14 -12.74
N ALA A 495 23.63 -28.83 -11.64
CA ALA A 495 24.79 -29.58 -11.16
C ALA A 495 24.47 -31.05 -10.84
N ARG A 496 23.30 -31.33 -10.27
CA ARG A 496 22.83 -32.72 -10.06
C ARG A 496 22.61 -33.46 -11.38
N SER A 497 22.22 -32.75 -12.43
CA SER A 497 22.06 -33.30 -13.78
C SER A 497 23.39 -33.56 -14.50
N LEU A 498 24.53 -33.09 -13.95
CA LEU A 498 25.87 -33.32 -14.52
C LEU A 498 26.54 -34.61 -14.00
N HIS A 499 25.77 -35.52 -13.41
CA HIS A 499 26.21 -36.80 -12.85
C HIS A 499 27.35 -36.65 -11.82
N PRO A 500 27.06 -36.19 -10.59
CA PRO A 500 28.06 -36.17 -9.51
C PRO A 500 28.58 -37.60 -9.27
N SER A 501 29.89 -37.75 -9.12
CA SER A 501 30.52 -39.07 -9.13
C SER A 501 30.41 -39.85 -7.82
N THR A 502 30.10 -39.17 -6.71
CA THR A 502 29.90 -39.80 -5.40
C THR A 502 28.78 -39.12 -4.60
N PRO A 503 28.15 -39.82 -3.63
CA PRO A 503 27.16 -39.22 -2.73
C PRO A 503 27.70 -38.04 -1.92
N GLU A 504 29.00 -38.05 -1.58
CA GLU A 504 29.66 -36.95 -0.88
C GLU A 504 29.69 -35.69 -1.74
N ILE A 505 30.02 -35.83 -3.03
CA ILE A 505 29.99 -34.71 -3.97
C ILE A 505 28.57 -34.20 -4.15
N GLU A 506 27.58 -35.09 -4.26
CA GLU A 506 26.16 -34.70 -4.33
C GLU A 506 25.73 -33.89 -3.10
N ALA A 507 26.18 -34.28 -1.89
CA ALA A 507 25.93 -33.55 -0.66
C ALA A 507 26.64 -32.18 -0.61
N GLU A 508 27.81 -32.06 -1.24
CA GLU A 508 28.58 -30.80 -1.30
C GLU A 508 27.99 -29.76 -2.27
N ILE A 509 27.22 -30.16 -3.29
CA ILE A 509 26.68 -29.23 -4.33
C ILE A 509 25.94 -28.07 -3.66
N LYS A 510 25.10 -28.38 -2.68
CA LYS A 510 24.28 -27.38 -1.99
C LYS A 510 25.12 -26.36 -1.21
N TYR A 511 26.20 -26.81 -0.57
CA TYR A 511 27.14 -25.92 0.13
C TYR A 511 27.91 -25.01 -0.85
N ILE A 512 28.22 -25.52 -2.03
CA ILE A 512 28.98 -24.78 -3.05
C ILE A 512 28.12 -23.77 -3.81
N LEU A 513 26.88 -24.14 -4.16
CA LEU A 513 26.02 -23.36 -5.05
C LEU A 513 24.91 -22.58 -4.34
N CYS A 514 24.55 -22.97 -3.13
CA CYS A 514 23.49 -22.34 -2.34
C CYS A 514 24.01 -21.82 -0.98
N PRO A 515 25.10 -21.02 -0.94
CA PRO A 515 25.52 -20.35 0.29
C PRO A 515 24.53 -19.26 0.70
N LEU A 516 24.48 -18.93 1.99
CA LEU A 516 23.62 -17.87 2.53
C LEU A 516 23.85 -16.50 1.87
N ASN A 517 25.11 -16.18 1.55
CA ASN A 517 25.44 -15.06 0.71
C ASN A 517 25.67 -15.58 -0.71
N PRO A 518 24.82 -15.25 -1.69
CA PRO A 518 24.96 -15.69 -3.08
C PRO A 518 26.34 -15.35 -3.69
N ASP A 519 27.01 -14.30 -3.24
CA ASP A 519 28.34 -13.92 -3.75
C ASP A 519 29.45 -14.92 -3.37
N ASN A 520 29.18 -15.81 -2.41
CA ASN A 520 30.14 -16.82 -1.95
C ASN A 520 30.04 -18.16 -2.69
N ARG A 521 29.28 -18.24 -3.80
CA ARG A 521 29.21 -19.46 -4.62
C ARG A 521 30.60 -19.87 -5.12
N LYS A 522 30.82 -21.16 -5.41
CA LYS A 522 32.09 -21.63 -6.02
C LYS A 522 31.87 -22.22 -7.41
N ALA A 523 32.97 -22.32 -8.16
CA ALA A 523 32.99 -22.99 -9.45
C ALA A 523 32.70 -24.50 -9.32
N LEU A 524 32.09 -25.09 -10.34
CA LEU A 524 31.92 -26.54 -10.44
C LEU A 524 33.12 -27.14 -11.15
N VAL A 525 34.06 -27.71 -10.40
CA VAL A 525 35.27 -28.31 -10.95
C VAL A 525 35.00 -29.76 -11.35
N GLY A 526 35.19 -30.09 -12.63
CA GLY A 526 34.89 -31.39 -13.20
C GLY A 526 35.84 -32.52 -12.78
N LEU A 527 37.09 -32.19 -12.47
CA LEU A 527 38.12 -33.14 -12.04
C LEU A 527 38.51 -32.89 -10.58
N GLY A 528 38.64 -33.97 -9.81
CA GLY A 528 38.98 -33.97 -8.39
C GLY A 528 40.47 -34.18 -8.16
N GLU A 529 40.81 -34.82 -7.04
CA GLU A 529 42.19 -35.18 -6.72
C GLU A 529 42.70 -36.33 -7.61
N LEU A 530 44.03 -36.49 -7.65
CA LEU A 530 44.68 -37.58 -8.35
C LEU A 530 44.41 -38.89 -7.58
N GLY A 531 43.77 -39.86 -8.24
CA GLY A 531 43.49 -41.18 -7.69
C GLY A 531 44.75 -42.02 -7.51
N THR A 532 44.59 -43.15 -6.82
CA THR A 532 45.67 -44.14 -6.59
C THR A 532 46.14 -44.85 -7.87
N ASP A 533 45.35 -44.74 -8.94
CA ASP A 533 45.63 -45.21 -10.30
C ASP A 533 46.35 -44.17 -11.18
N GLY A 534 46.60 -42.96 -10.64
CA GLY A 534 47.27 -41.87 -11.34
C GLY A 534 46.37 -41.06 -12.28
N ASN A 535 45.06 -41.33 -12.31
CA ASN A 535 44.08 -40.53 -13.07
C ASN A 535 43.34 -39.56 -12.14
N PHE A 536 42.92 -38.42 -12.67
CA PHE A 536 42.04 -37.52 -11.92
C PHE A 536 40.67 -38.16 -11.74
N ILE A 537 40.19 -38.20 -10.50
CA ILE A 537 38.86 -38.74 -10.20
C ILE A 537 37.82 -37.73 -10.73
N PRO A 538 36.90 -38.12 -11.62
CA PRO A 538 35.86 -37.21 -12.08
C PRO A 538 35.01 -36.80 -10.89
N ARG A 539 34.66 -35.52 -10.77
CA ARG A 539 33.68 -35.02 -9.80
C ARG A 539 32.28 -34.88 -10.41
N TYR A 540 32.22 -34.39 -11.64
CA TYR A 540 30.99 -34.28 -12.43
C TYR A 540 31.22 -34.95 -13.78
N GLY A 541 30.48 -36.02 -14.06
CA GLY A 541 30.67 -36.88 -15.22
C GLY A 541 30.65 -36.12 -16.54
N THR A 542 29.66 -35.25 -16.74
CA THR A 542 29.52 -34.45 -17.97
C THR A 542 30.68 -33.47 -18.18
N ILE A 543 31.10 -32.76 -17.13
CA ILE A 543 32.22 -31.78 -17.20
C ILE A 543 33.54 -32.51 -17.44
N ALA A 544 33.82 -33.56 -16.66
CA ALA A 544 35.04 -34.36 -16.79
C ALA A 544 35.17 -34.99 -18.18
N TRP A 545 34.06 -35.50 -18.72
CA TRP A 545 34.03 -36.11 -20.03
C TRP A 545 34.33 -35.10 -21.15
N LEU A 546 33.69 -33.91 -21.11
CA LEU A 546 33.92 -32.85 -22.09
C LEU A 546 35.36 -32.31 -22.05
N TYR A 547 35.93 -32.19 -20.84
CA TYR A 547 37.32 -31.77 -20.67
C TYR A 547 38.31 -32.79 -21.24
N ASN A 548 38.06 -34.09 -21.04
CA ASN A 548 38.91 -35.16 -21.55
C ASN A 548 38.70 -35.43 -23.06
N ASN A 549 37.57 -35.04 -23.63
CA ASN A 549 37.18 -35.32 -25.03
C ASN A 549 36.87 -34.02 -25.81
N LYS A 550 37.83 -33.09 -25.83
CA LYS A 550 37.65 -31.70 -26.32
C LYS A 550 37.12 -31.59 -27.75
N GLU A 551 37.52 -32.51 -28.62
CA GLU A 551 37.18 -32.50 -30.06
C GLU A 551 35.93 -33.33 -30.41
N VAL A 552 35.35 -34.05 -29.44
CA VAL A 552 34.21 -34.94 -29.70
C VAL A 552 32.89 -34.16 -29.61
N ASN A 553 32.11 -34.21 -30.69
CA ASN A 553 30.86 -33.44 -30.85
C ASN A 553 29.63 -34.29 -31.21
N SER A 554 29.77 -35.62 -31.38
CA SER A 554 28.65 -36.53 -31.69
C SER A 554 29.03 -38.00 -31.44
N GLY A 555 28.02 -38.88 -31.37
CA GLY A 555 28.18 -40.33 -31.26
C GLY A 555 27.62 -40.89 -29.95
N GLY A 556 27.39 -42.21 -29.87
CA GLY A 556 26.63 -42.79 -28.75
C GLY A 556 27.18 -42.53 -27.34
N GLN A 557 28.51 -42.47 -27.17
CA GLN A 557 29.11 -42.08 -25.89
C GLN A 557 28.97 -40.57 -25.59
N TYR A 558 29.03 -39.72 -26.60
CA TYR A 558 28.76 -38.29 -26.46
C TYR A 558 27.30 -38.07 -26.05
N ASP A 559 26.37 -38.69 -26.78
CA ASP A 559 24.93 -38.56 -26.56
C ASP A 559 24.55 -38.99 -25.14
N ALA A 560 25.10 -40.11 -24.66
CA ALA A 560 24.86 -40.61 -23.31
C ALA A 560 25.37 -39.66 -22.20
N ASN A 561 26.51 -38.98 -22.40
CA ASN A 561 27.05 -38.04 -21.40
C ASN A 561 26.35 -36.66 -21.42
N MET A 562 25.69 -36.32 -22.53
CA MET A 562 24.94 -35.07 -22.70
C MET A 562 23.44 -35.23 -22.36
N GLU A 563 22.90 -36.45 -22.31
CA GLU A 563 21.47 -36.72 -22.22
C GLU A 563 20.76 -35.93 -21.11
N ASP A 564 21.28 -35.97 -19.88
CA ASP A 564 20.66 -35.30 -18.74
C ASP A 564 20.81 -33.76 -18.78
N LEU A 565 21.92 -33.26 -19.34
CA LEU A 565 22.10 -31.82 -19.61
C LEU A 565 21.08 -31.33 -20.66
N LEU A 566 20.91 -32.08 -21.75
CA LEU A 566 19.93 -31.77 -22.79
C LEU A 566 18.50 -31.86 -22.23
N ALA A 567 18.22 -32.90 -21.44
CA ALA A 567 16.94 -33.12 -20.79
C ALA A 567 16.58 -31.98 -19.81
N PHE A 568 17.57 -31.43 -19.08
CA PHE A 568 17.35 -30.32 -18.15
C PHE A 568 16.79 -29.07 -18.84
N PHE A 569 17.31 -28.72 -20.02
CA PHE A 569 16.86 -27.55 -20.79
C PHE A 569 15.71 -27.86 -21.76
N THR A 570 15.33 -29.12 -21.93
CA THR A 570 14.25 -29.52 -22.84
C THR A 570 12.91 -29.54 -22.09
N PRO A 571 11.85 -28.90 -22.63
CA PRO A 571 10.50 -28.97 -22.08
C PRO A 571 10.03 -30.42 -21.83
N GLY A 572 9.47 -30.68 -20.66
CA GLY A 572 8.97 -32.01 -20.34
C GLY A 572 8.46 -32.16 -18.90
N GLY A 573 7.51 -33.07 -18.70
CA GLY A 573 7.08 -33.48 -17.36
C GLY A 573 7.92 -34.63 -16.80
N GLY A 574 7.82 -34.87 -15.49
CA GLY A 574 8.45 -36.00 -14.79
C GLY A 574 8.98 -35.62 -13.41
N ASP A 575 9.62 -36.58 -12.73
CA ASP A 575 10.11 -36.42 -11.36
C ASP A 575 11.49 -35.73 -11.29
N ARG A 576 12.17 -35.54 -12.43
CA ARG A 576 13.46 -34.85 -12.50
C ARG A 576 13.25 -33.34 -12.69
N PRO A 577 13.99 -32.48 -11.96
CA PRO A 577 13.88 -31.03 -12.13
C PRO A 577 14.34 -30.62 -13.53
N ARG A 578 13.58 -29.73 -14.19
CA ARG A 578 13.85 -29.22 -15.54
C ARG A 578 13.60 -27.73 -15.59
N PHE A 579 14.47 -27.03 -16.32
CA PHE A 579 14.25 -25.65 -16.75
C PHE A 579 14.01 -25.65 -18.26
N GLY A 580 12.84 -26.14 -18.66
CA GLY A 580 12.51 -26.33 -20.07
C GLY A 580 12.42 -25.00 -20.84
N ILE A 581 13.16 -24.89 -21.95
CA ILE A 581 13.13 -23.76 -22.88
C ILE A 581 12.54 -24.25 -24.20
N ASN A 582 11.42 -23.68 -24.63
CA ASN A 582 10.75 -24.07 -25.88
C ASN A 582 11.57 -23.70 -27.11
N ASP A 583 12.14 -22.50 -27.13
CA ASP A 583 12.95 -22.03 -28.26
C ASP A 583 14.20 -22.91 -28.41
N GLU A 584 14.20 -23.72 -29.47
CA GLU A 584 15.29 -24.65 -29.76
C GLU A 584 16.61 -23.94 -30.06
N ASN A 585 16.58 -22.77 -30.69
CA ASN A 585 17.80 -22.04 -31.01
C ASN A 585 18.46 -21.51 -29.74
N VAL A 586 17.68 -20.88 -28.86
CA VAL A 586 18.20 -20.36 -27.58
C VAL A 586 18.64 -21.51 -26.67
N ARG A 587 17.88 -22.60 -26.62
CA ARG A 587 18.25 -23.82 -25.88
C ARG A 587 19.60 -24.35 -26.35
N ASN A 588 19.79 -24.49 -27.66
CA ASN A 588 21.06 -24.96 -28.25
C ASN A 588 22.20 -23.97 -27.97
N GLU A 589 21.95 -22.66 -28.02
CA GLU A 589 22.95 -21.64 -27.69
C GLU A 589 23.45 -21.77 -26.24
N ILE A 590 22.55 -21.98 -25.28
CA ILE A 590 22.89 -22.20 -23.87
C ILE A 590 23.74 -23.46 -23.70
N ILE A 591 23.34 -24.55 -24.35
CA ILE A 591 24.05 -25.83 -24.30
C ILE A 591 25.45 -25.71 -24.92
N GLU A 592 25.58 -25.05 -26.07
CA GLU A 592 26.88 -24.82 -26.71
C GLU A 592 27.77 -23.90 -25.87
N TYR A 593 27.20 -22.87 -25.24
CA TYR A 593 27.94 -22.03 -24.31
C TYR A 593 28.47 -22.82 -23.11
N PHE A 594 27.65 -23.68 -22.50
CA PHE A 594 28.09 -24.58 -21.43
C PHE A 594 29.23 -25.49 -21.89
N LYS A 595 29.11 -26.13 -23.07
CA LYS A 595 30.16 -27.01 -23.63
C LYS A 595 31.46 -26.26 -23.82
N ALA A 596 31.41 -25.06 -24.38
CA ALA A 596 32.59 -24.23 -24.64
C ALA A 596 33.31 -23.83 -23.33
N ALA A 597 32.56 -23.46 -22.29
CA ALA A 597 33.10 -23.10 -20.98
C ALA A 597 33.93 -24.24 -20.37
N VAL A 598 33.35 -25.44 -20.32
CA VAL A 598 33.96 -26.56 -19.58
C VAL A 598 35.06 -27.33 -20.34
N ARG A 599 35.09 -27.25 -21.68
CA ARG A 599 36.05 -28.01 -22.52
C ARG A 599 37.51 -27.63 -22.28
N TYR A 600 37.79 -26.37 -21.97
CA TYR A 600 39.16 -25.87 -21.83
C TYR A 600 39.58 -25.73 -20.37
N GLY A 601 38.72 -25.21 -19.50
CA GLY A 601 39.00 -25.02 -18.08
C GLY A 601 38.80 -26.28 -17.24
N GLY A 602 37.87 -27.16 -17.65
CA GLY A 602 37.47 -28.32 -16.85
C GLY A 602 36.61 -27.95 -15.65
N ASP A 603 36.16 -26.71 -15.57
CA ASP A 603 35.30 -26.16 -14.54
C ASP A 603 34.23 -25.23 -15.14
N LEU A 604 33.15 -25.04 -14.39
CA LEU A 604 32.14 -24.03 -14.69
C LEU A 604 32.24 -22.90 -13.66
N THR A 605 32.85 -21.79 -14.05
CA THR A 605 33.13 -20.64 -13.19
C THR A 605 31.85 -19.88 -12.81
N MET A 606 31.88 -19.06 -11.77
CA MET A 606 30.70 -18.27 -11.36
C MET A 606 30.17 -17.35 -12.47
N PRO A 607 31.01 -16.61 -13.24
CA PRO A 607 30.50 -15.78 -14.34
C PRO A 607 29.81 -16.61 -15.44
N GLU A 608 30.29 -17.82 -15.70
CA GLU A 608 29.67 -18.73 -16.69
C GLU A 608 28.35 -19.29 -16.17
N GLN A 609 28.29 -19.68 -14.89
CA GLN A 609 27.05 -20.05 -14.21
C GLN A 609 26.01 -18.93 -14.31
N ASP A 610 26.42 -17.69 -14.01
CA ASP A 610 25.55 -16.52 -14.10
C ASP A 610 25.07 -16.30 -15.52
N ARG A 611 25.96 -16.37 -16.52
CA ARG A 611 25.59 -16.18 -17.93
C ARG A 611 24.61 -17.24 -18.44
N ILE A 612 24.82 -18.51 -18.08
CA ILE A 612 23.87 -19.59 -18.42
C ILE A 612 22.49 -19.30 -17.82
N PHE A 613 22.45 -18.92 -16.53
CA PHE A 613 21.21 -18.58 -15.87
C PHE A 613 20.53 -17.38 -16.55
N GLU A 614 21.26 -16.30 -16.86
CA GLU A 614 20.69 -15.12 -17.52
C GLU A 614 20.11 -15.43 -18.89
N MET A 615 20.81 -16.23 -19.72
CA MET A 615 20.29 -16.66 -21.03
C MET A 615 19.00 -17.45 -20.88
N ALA A 616 18.97 -18.41 -19.94
CA ALA A 616 17.81 -19.24 -19.68
C ALA A 616 16.63 -18.42 -19.11
N TRP A 617 16.90 -17.57 -18.12
CA TRP A 617 15.90 -16.74 -17.44
C TRP A 617 15.25 -15.72 -18.37
N ASN A 618 16.04 -15.02 -19.19
CA ASN A 618 15.52 -14.06 -20.16
C ASN A 618 14.58 -14.73 -21.17
N GLN A 619 14.92 -15.93 -21.61
CA GLN A 619 14.05 -16.70 -22.49
C GLN A 619 12.78 -17.18 -21.78
N ALA A 620 12.89 -17.62 -20.52
CA ALA A 620 11.73 -18.00 -19.71
C ALA A 620 10.75 -16.83 -19.51
N ILE A 621 11.22 -15.59 -19.31
CA ILE A 621 10.35 -14.40 -19.22
C ILE A 621 9.51 -14.23 -20.50
N ILE A 622 10.14 -14.38 -21.67
CA ILE A 622 9.48 -14.24 -22.97
C ILE A 622 8.44 -15.35 -23.16
N GLU A 623 8.83 -16.60 -22.92
CA GLU A 623 7.96 -17.76 -23.12
C GLU A 623 6.78 -17.77 -22.14
N GLU A 624 7.02 -17.42 -20.87
CA GLU A 624 5.97 -17.33 -19.86
C GLU A 624 5.00 -16.17 -20.14
N GLU A 625 5.46 -15.09 -20.78
CA GLU A 625 4.56 -14.02 -21.23
C GLU A 625 3.66 -14.45 -22.39
N VAL A 626 4.17 -15.28 -23.31
CA VAL A 626 3.44 -15.73 -24.51
C VAL A 626 2.48 -16.86 -24.18
N ALA A 627 2.97 -17.90 -23.49
CA ALA A 627 2.21 -19.10 -23.17
C ALA A 627 2.79 -19.79 -21.91
N PRO A 628 2.32 -19.40 -20.70
CA PRO A 628 2.75 -20.04 -19.46
C PRO A 628 2.53 -21.56 -19.48
N ASN A 629 3.53 -22.32 -19.04
CA ASN A 629 3.47 -23.78 -18.98
C ASN A 629 4.10 -24.26 -17.66
N PRO A 630 3.39 -25.07 -16.84
CA PRO A 630 3.86 -25.51 -15.54
C PRO A 630 5.11 -26.42 -15.57
N TYR A 631 5.55 -26.84 -16.75
CA TYR A 631 6.73 -27.70 -16.95
C TYR A 631 7.95 -26.95 -17.52
N ASN A 632 7.84 -25.64 -17.75
CA ASN A 632 8.86 -24.87 -18.44
C ASN A 632 9.40 -23.73 -17.57
N GLY A 633 10.62 -23.29 -17.87
CA GLY A 633 11.28 -22.16 -17.24
C GLY A 633 11.22 -22.19 -15.71
N ALA A 634 10.90 -21.03 -15.12
CA ALA A 634 10.75 -20.86 -13.68
C ALA A 634 9.66 -21.78 -13.10
N MET A 635 8.50 -21.86 -13.77
CA MET A 635 7.35 -22.66 -13.33
C MET A 635 7.70 -24.13 -13.13
N GLY A 636 8.53 -24.72 -14.01
CA GLY A 636 8.97 -26.12 -13.92
C GLY A 636 9.84 -26.43 -12.70
N LEU A 637 10.51 -25.43 -12.12
CA LEU A 637 11.38 -25.61 -10.96
C LEU A 637 10.71 -25.31 -9.61
N MET A 638 9.59 -24.60 -9.58
CA MET A 638 8.96 -24.12 -8.34
C MET A 638 8.64 -25.23 -7.32
N MET A 639 8.15 -26.37 -7.79
CA MET A 639 7.85 -27.52 -6.90
C MET A 639 9.11 -28.10 -6.28
N GLY A 640 10.15 -28.31 -7.09
CA GLY A 640 11.42 -28.84 -6.60
C GLY A 640 12.13 -27.87 -5.66
N LEU A 641 12.06 -26.56 -5.93
CA LEU A 641 12.53 -25.51 -5.05
C LEU A 641 11.86 -25.62 -3.68
N PHE A 642 10.52 -25.70 -3.65
CA PHE A 642 9.76 -25.87 -2.40
C PHE A 642 10.18 -27.13 -1.64
N GLU A 643 10.33 -28.26 -2.33
CA GLU A 643 10.68 -29.54 -1.72
C GLU A 643 12.06 -29.55 -1.08
N GLU A 644 13.01 -28.81 -1.65
CA GLU A 644 14.36 -28.66 -1.08
C GLU A 644 14.41 -27.60 0.02
N ALA A 645 13.80 -26.42 -0.20
CA ALA A 645 13.82 -25.32 0.77
C ALA A 645 13.14 -25.68 2.10
N ARG A 646 12.10 -26.52 2.08
CA ARG A 646 11.43 -26.95 3.31
C ARG A 646 12.25 -27.90 4.20
N LYS A 647 13.35 -28.48 3.69
CA LYS A 647 14.15 -29.48 4.44
C LYS A 647 15.03 -28.83 5.49
N ASP A 648 15.60 -27.67 5.17
CA ASP A 648 16.49 -26.92 6.06
C ASP A 648 16.31 -25.41 5.85
N PRO A 649 15.64 -24.68 6.76
CA PRO A 649 15.41 -23.24 6.62
C PRO A 649 16.69 -22.39 6.78
N SER A 650 17.83 -23.02 7.10
CA SER A 650 19.12 -22.35 7.30
C SER A 650 20.07 -22.46 6.11
N ASP A 651 19.66 -23.13 5.03
CA ASP A 651 20.41 -23.19 3.79
C ASP A 651 20.15 -21.96 2.89
N GLY A 652 20.89 -21.82 1.79
CA GLY A 652 20.69 -20.74 0.81
C GLY A 652 19.58 -21.02 -0.22
N LEU A 653 18.67 -21.95 0.05
CA LEU A 653 17.46 -22.19 -0.75
C LEU A 653 16.24 -21.67 0.01
N PHE A 654 15.65 -20.60 -0.51
CA PHE A 654 14.53 -19.94 0.14
C PHE A 654 13.18 -20.48 -0.35
N MET A 655 12.17 -20.37 0.51
CA MET A 655 10.80 -20.72 0.13
C MET A 655 10.32 -19.82 -1.01
N PRO A 656 9.56 -20.35 -1.99
CA PRO A 656 9.02 -19.50 -3.04
C PRO A 656 8.10 -18.42 -2.47
N GLU A 657 8.39 -17.16 -2.78
CA GLU A 657 7.75 -16.02 -2.12
C GLU A 657 7.59 -14.81 -3.03
N ILE A 658 6.44 -14.15 -2.96
CA ILE A 658 6.23 -12.78 -3.44
C ILE A 658 6.19 -11.84 -2.25
N THR A 659 7.07 -10.84 -2.25
CA THR A 659 7.20 -9.83 -1.19
C THR A 659 6.74 -8.47 -1.67
N ILE A 660 5.73 -7.92 -0.99
CA ILE A 660 5.18 -6.59 -1.26
C ILE A 660 5.39 -5.71 -0.02
N ASN A 661 6.28 -4.74 -0.13
CA ASN A 661 6.50 -3.75 0.91
C ASN A 661 5.78 -2.43 0.57
N ALA A 662 4.46 -2.48 0.54
CA ALA A 662 3.63 -1.32 0.23
C ALA A 662 2.30 -1.36 0.97
N VAL A 663 1.72 -0.19 1.20
CA VAL A 663 0.31 -0.06 1.59
C VAL A 663 -0.55 -0.17 0.34
N LEU A 664 -1.52 -1.07 0.36
CA LEU A 664 -2.43 -1.37 -0.75
C LEU A 664 -3.82 -0.85 -0.42
N VAL A 665 -4.35 0.07 -1.24
CA VAL A 665 -5.68 0.68 -1.04
C VAL A 665 -6.57 0.44 -2.26
N SER A 666 -7.56 -0.43 -2.08
CA SER A 666 -8.61 -0.74 -3.06
C SER A 666 -9.91 -0.01 -2.68
N SER A 667 -10.60 0.58 -3.66
CA SER A 667 -11.88 1.25 -3.43
C SER A 667 -13.11 0.37 -3.68
N THR A 668 -12.92 -0.76 -4.36
CA THR A 668 -14.02 -1.61 -4.85
C THR A 668 -14.62 -2.51 -3.76
N ARG A 669 -15.95 -2.68 -3.77
CA ARG A 669 -16.69 -3.65 -2.96
C ARG A 669 -16.38 -5.08 -3.39
N ARG A 670 -16.51 -6.03 -2.48
CA ARG A 670 -16.28 -7.43 -2.78
C ARG A 670 -17.34 -7.94 -3.73
N ALA A 671 -16.89 -8.62 -4.77
CA ALA A 671 -17.76 -9.40 -5.62
C ALA A 671 -17.98 -10.81 -5.04
N SER A 672 -17.04 -11.35 -4.25
CA SER A 672 -17.04 -12.74 -3.77
C SER A 672 -16.75 -12.87 -2.26
N ARG A 673 -16.83 -14.11 -1.75
CA ARG A 673 -16.50 -14.42 -0.34
C ARG A 673 -14.99 -14.28 -0.12
N PHE A 674 -14.61 -13.57 0.94
CA PHE A 674 -13.22 -13.26 1.27
C PHE A 674 -12.72 -14.08 2.46
N SER A 675 -11.44 -14.46 2.41
CA SER A 675 -10.63 -14.96 3.53
C SER A 675 -9.20 -14.57 3.28
N ILE A 676 -8.49 -14.26 4.34
CA ILE A 676 -7.05 -14.08 4.30
C ILE A 676 -6.32 -15.44 4.24
N GLY A 677 -6.95 -16.55 4.63
CA GLY A 677 -6.27 -17.86 4.66
C GLY A 677 -6.26 -18.65 3.36
N ASN A 678 -5.50 -19.75 3.37
CA ASN A 678 -5.29 -20.62 2.22
C ASN A 678 -6.53 -21.48 1.88
N SER A 679 -7.55 -20.88 1.27
CA SER A 679 -8.82 -21.55 0.92
C SER A 679 -9.14 -21.37 -0.56
N PRO A 680 -9.47 -22.45 -1.30
CA PRO A 680 -9.85 -22.35 -2.72
C PRO A 680 -11.22 -21.68 -2.93
N GLU A 681 -12.09 -21.69 -1.92
CA GLU A 681 -13.46 -21.15 -2.03
C GLU A 681 -13.56 -19.64 -1.83
N LYS A 682 -12.44 -18.96 -1.57
CA LYS A 682 -12.42 -17.57 -1.13
C LYS A 682 -11.29 -16.80 -1.77
N VAL A 683 -11.58 -15.54 -2.07
CA VAL A 683 -10.73 -14.74 -2.94
C VAL A 683 -10.25 -13.50 -2.18
N ASP A 684 -8.94 -13.42 -1.94
CA ASP A 684 -8.27 -12.13 -1.78
C ASP A 684 -8.14 -11.53 -3.19
N ASP A 685 -8.14 -10.20 -3.35
CA ASP A 685 -8.10 -9.53 -4.67
C ASP A 685 -6.79 -9.93 -5.42
N GLU A 686 -6.78 -11.10 -6.04
CA GLU A 686 -5.57 -11.77 -6.48
C GLU A 686 -5.83 -12.80 -7.60
N ILE A 687 -4.78 -13.08 -8.36
CA ILE A 687 -4.69 -14.01 -9.47
C ILE A 687 -3.45 -14.86 -9.24
N GLY A 688 -3.50 -16.16 -9.48
CA GLY A 688 -2.33 -17.02 -9.32
C GLY A 688 -2.62 -18.50 -9.36
N ASN A 689 -1.55 -19.28 -9.61
CA ASN A 689 -1.46 -20.73 -9.51
C ASN A 689 -2.79 -21.52 -9.74
N ALA A 690 -3.39 -21.40 -10.93
CA ALA A 690 -4.69 -21.99 -11.23
C ALA A 690 -4.81 -22.43 -12.70
N GLY A 691 -5.62 -23.47 -12.95
CA GLY A 691 -5.86 -23.96 -14.31
C GLY A 691 -4.55 -24.32 -15.03
N SER A 692 -4.35 -23.79 -16.24
CA SER A 692 -3.13 -24.01 -17.04
C SER A 692 -1.88 -23.36 -16.45
N THR A 693 -2.01 -22.44 -15.47
CA THR A 693 -0.87 -21.82 -14.78
C THR A 693 -0.59 -22.46 -13.42
N GLN A 694 -1.18 -23.63 -13.12
CA GLN A 694 -0.96 -24.31 -11.84
C GLN A 694 0.40 -25.04 -11.82
N TYR A 695 1.44 -24.32 -11.38
CA TYR A 695 2.80 -24.86 -11.22
C TYR A 695 3.07 -25.36 -9.80
N MET A 696 2.43 -24.79 -8.77
CA MET A 696 2.49 -25.29 -7.39
C MET A 696 1.35 -26.25 -7.09
N ARG A 697 1.65 -27.38 -6.46
CA ARG A 697 0.71 -28.47 -6.14
C ARG A 697 0.86 -28.85 -4.67
N PRO A 698 -0.21 -29.30 -3.98
CA PRO A 698 -0.11 -29.76 -2.60
C PRO A 698 0.95 -30.87 -2.44
N PRO A 699 1.75 -30.86 -1.35
CA PRO A 699 1.68 -29.96 -0.19
C PRO A 699 2.39 -28.60 -0.38
N GLY A 700 2.90 -28.30 -1.59
CA GLY A 700 3.58 -27.05 -1.94
C GLY A 700 2.71 -25.80 -1.82
N PHE A 701 3.34 -24.68 -1.44
CA PHE A 701 2.71 -23.35 -1.42
C PHE A 701 3.70 -22.22 -1.74
N ILE A 702 3.17 -21.08 -2.16
CA ILE A 702 3.89 -19.81 -2.34
C ILE A 702 3.57 -18.91 -1.14
N ILE A 703 4.57 -18.23 -0.59
CA ILE A 703 4.36 -17.22 0.44
C ILE A 703 3.96 -15.91 -0.25
N GLN A 704 2.82 -15.34 0.10
CA GLN A 704 2.40 -14.01 -0.35
C GLN A 704 2.46 -13.06 0.82
N ARG A 705 3.54 -12.29 0.89
CA ARG A 705 3.84 -11.40 2.01
C ARG A 705 3.53 -9.94 1.69
N VAL A 706 2.79 -9.30 2.58
CA VAL A 706 2.58 -7.84 2.56
C VAL A 706 3.04 -7.25 3.88
N TYR A 707 4.02 -6.33 3.82
CA TYR A 707 4.57 -5.59 4.98
C TYR A 707 3.81 -4.28 5.29
N GLY A 708 2.95 -3.83 4.37
CA GLY A 708 2.06 -2.69 4.59
C GLY A 708 0.61 -3.11 4.91
N GLY A 709 -0.25 -2.11 5.07
CA GLY A 709 -1.68 -2.32 5.27
C GLY A 709 -2.38 -2.74 3.98
N VAL A 710 -3.35 -3.66 4.08
CA VAL A 710 -4.28 -3.99 3.00
C VAL A 710 -5.65 -3.40 3.34
N ILE A 711 -6.07 -2.43 2.52
CA ILE A 711 -7.11 -1.47 2.84
C ILE A 711 -8.17 -1.53 1.76
N ARG A 712 -9.40 -1.86 2.15
CA ARG A 712 -10.56 -1.87 1.25
C ARG A 712 -11.54 -0.81 1.70
N LEU A 713 -11.78 0.22 0.88
CA LEU A 713 -12.71 1.30 1.21
C LEU A 713 -14.17 0.90 1.00
N ALA A 714 -14.42 -0.02 0.06
CA ALA A 714 -15.76 -0.47 -0.32
C ALA A 714 -16.71 0.69 -0.72
N SER A 715 -16.16 1.68 -1.44
CA SER A 715 -16.87 2.88 -1.89
C SER A 715 -17.40 2.79 -3.32
N LYS A 716 -16.96 1.80 -4.11
CA LYS A 716 -17.40 1.58 -5.49
C LYS A 716 -17.88 0.16 -5.75
N GLU A 717 -18.82 0.00 -6.66
CA GLU A 717 -19.24 -1.33 -7.12
C GLU A 717 -18.17 -1.98 -8.04
N PRO A 718 -18.06 -3.31 -8.03
CA PRO A 718 -17.10 -4.02 -8.88
C PRO A 718 -17.46 -3.96 -10.36
N LYS A 719 -16.47 -3.66 -11.21
CA LYS A 719 -16.62 -3.68 -12.68
C LYS A 719 -16.78 -5.10 -13.24
N TYR A 720 -16.16 -6.08 -12.59
CA TYR A 720 -16.19 -7.49 -12.94
C TYR A 720 -16.13 -8.36 -11.68
N PHE A 721 -16.57 -9.61 -11.79
CA PHE A 721 -16.67 -10.57 -10.69
C PHE A 721 -15.41 -11.43 -10.60
N ILE A 722 -14.78 -11.47 -9.43
CA ILE A 722 -13.63 -12.34 -9.14
C ILE A 722 -14.14 -13.61 -8.48
N SER A 723 -14.29 -14.68 -9.27
CA SER A 723 -14.90 -15.94 -8.84
C SER A 723 -14.01 -16.85 -8.00
N GLY A 724 -12.70 -16.62 -7.99
CA GLY A 724 -11.71 -17.51 -7.38
C GLY A 724 -11.16 -18.56 -8.34
N ALA A 725 -11.74 -18.69 -9.54
CA ALA A 725 -11.34 -19.68 -10.54
C ALA A 725 -9.88 -19.53 -11.00
N HIS A 726 -9.32 -18.32 -10.89
CA HIS A 726 -7.94 -18.00 -11.27
C HIS A 726 -7.04 -17.64 -10.08
N THR A 727 -7.44 -18.00 -8.87
CA THR A 727 -6.77 -17.57 -7.63
C THR A 727 -5.85 -18.64 -7.05
N GLY A 728 -6.19 -19.93 -7.19
CA GLY A 728 -5.37 -21.04 -6.73
C GLY A 728 -5.48 -21.36 -5.23
N ALA A 729 -5.09 -22.58 -4.83
CA ALA A 729 -5.27 -23.13 -3.47
C ALA A 729 -3.96 -23.33 -2.68
N ASN A 730 -2.83 -22.85 -3.22
CA ASN A 730 -1.48 -23.13 -2.71
C ASN A 730 -0.75 -21.83 -2.37
N ILE A 731 -1.43 -20.94 -1.64
CA ILE A 731 -0.93 -19.60 -1.32
C ILE A 731 -1.03 -19.38 0.18
N LEU A 732 0.13 -19.15 0.81
CA LEU A 732 0.25 -18.79 2.21
C LEU A 732 0.34 -17.26 2.36
N ARG A 733 -0.77 -16.62 2.74
CA ARG A 733 -0.83 -15.16 2.89
C ARG A 733 -0.28 -14.73 4.24
N ARG A 734 0.80 -13.95 4.22
CA ARG A 734 1.39 -13.31 5.40
C ARG A 734 1.11 -11.81 5.35
N ARG A 735 0.52 -11.30 6.42
CA ARG A 735 0.25 -9.86 6.61
C ARG A 735 0.98 -9.46 7.87
N LEU A 736 1.93 -8.55 7.73
CA LEU A 736 2.70 -8.00 8.84
C LEU A 736 2.70 -6.49 8.69
N TRP A 737 2.49 -5.75 9.77
CA TRP A 737 2.68 -4.32 9.71
C TRP A 737 4.11 -3.96 10.07
N ASP A 738 4.76 -3.19 9.19
CA ASP A 738 6.10 -2.66 9.42
C ASP A 738 6.09 -1.27 10.08
N ARG A 739 6.83 -1.16 11.19
CA ARG A 739 7.04 0.07 11.99
C ARG A 739 7.66 1.21 11.20
N THR A 740 8.46 0.89 10.18
CA THR A 740 9.14 1.93 9.40
C THR A 740 8.22 2.68 8.43
N ASN A 741 7.02 2.17 8.15
CA ASN A 741 6.03 2.89 7.34
C ASN A 741 5.60 4.24 7.96
N LEU A 742 5.84 4.43 9.27
CA LEU A 742 5.53 5.66 10.01
C LEU A 742 6.74 6.34 10.65
N SER A 743 7.84 5.62 10.91
CA SER A 743 8.92 6.14 11.78
C SER A 743 9.88 7.12 11.10
N SER A 744 9.86 7.26 9.78
CA SER A 744 10.77 8.16 9.07
C SER A 744 10.01 9.19 8.23
N ASN A 745 9.94 10.42 8.73
CA ASN A 745 9.39 11.58 8.02
C ASN A 745 9.93 11.78 6.59
N PRO A 746 11.21 11.43 6.25
CA PRO A 746 11.71 11.52 4.88
C PRO A 746 11.11 10.48 3.93
N PHE A 747 10.71 9.31 4.44
CA PHE A 747 10.35 8.14 3.64
C PHE A 747 8.87 7.69 3.78
N ARG A 748 8.03 8.49 4.45
CA ARG A 748 6.58 8.28 4.51
C ARG A 748 5.95 8.53 3.12
N PRO A 749 5.00 7.70 2.66
CA PRO A 749 4.33 7.91 1.39
C PRO A 749 3.72 9.32 1.28
N PHE A 750 3.87 9.91 0.10
CA PHE A 750 3.37 11.24 -0.21
C PHE A 750 1.84 11.17 -0.32
N GLU A 751 1.13 11.64 0.72
CA GLU A 751 -0.34 11.72 0.79
C GLU A 751 -1.15 10.43 1.07
N SER A 752 -1.30 10.04 2.34
CA SER A 752 -2.26 8.97 2.76
C SER A 752 -3.69 9.48 3.03
N PRO A 753 -4.77 8.81 2.59
CA PRO A 753 -6.13 9.27 2.83
C PRO A 753 -6.44 9.42 4.32
N ALA A 754 -7.17 10.49 4.68
CA ALA A 754 -7.49 10.84 6.06
C ALA A 754 -9.01 10.91 6.29
N VAL A 755 -9.44 10.59 7.50
CA VAL A 755 -10.80 10.78 8.00
C VAL A 755 -10.73 11.72 9.19
N HIS A 756 -11.73 12.59 9.33
CA HIS A 756 -11.91 13.46 10.48
C HIS A 756 -13.16 13.04 11.24
N ASN A 757 -12.98 12.47 12.43
CA ASN A 757 -14.06 12.08 13.33
C ASN A 757 -14.34 13.20 14.32
N LEU A 758 -15.60 13.43 14.66
CA LEU A 758 -15.99 14.34 15.73
C LEU A 758 -15.95 13.57 17.07
N LEU A 759 -15.05 13.94 17.97
CA LEU A 759 -14.93 13.30 19.29
C LEU A 759 -15.84 13.94 20.34
N THR A 760 -15.81 15.28 20.38
CA THR A 760 -16.59 16.05 21.35
C THR A 760 -17.32 17.17 20.63
N PHE A 761 -18.53 17.46 21.08
CA PHE A 761 -19.34 18.56 20.59
C PHE A 761 -20.05 19.19 21.78
N THR A 762 -19.70 20.44 22.08
CA THR A 762 -20.35 21.21 23.15
C THR A 762 -20.89 22.50 22.58
N GLU A 763 -22.14 22.80 22.90
CA GLU A 763 -22.80 24.05 22.52
C GLU A 763 -23.10 24.88 23.77
N GLU A 764 -22.76 26.16 23.72
CA GLU A 764 -23.06 27.12 24.78
C GLU A 764 -23.67 28.40 24.19
N MET A 765 -24.64 28.97 24.90
CA MET A 765 -25.18 30.29 24.57
C MET A 765 -24.17 31.35 25.01
N ILE A 766 -23.83 32.28 24.12
CA ILE A 766 -22.88 33.36 24.41
C ILE A 766 -23.53 34.73 24.24
N SER A 767 -22.90 35.76 24.81
CA SER A 767 -23.31 37.15 24.59
C SER A 767 -22.87 37.67 23.21
N GLU A 768 -23.55 38.70 22.69
CA GLU A 768 -23.11 39.41 21.47
C GLU A 768 -21.69 39.99 21.64
N LYS A 769 -21.40 40.53 22.82
CA LYS A 769 -20.07 41.05 23.17
C LYS A 769 -18.97 39.99 23.04
N GLU A 770 -19.27 38.74 23.41
CA GLU A 770 -18.33 37.63 23.22
C GLU A 770 -18.15 37.27 21.74
N TYR A 771 -19.22 37.30 20.94
CA TYR A 771 -19.12 37.10 19.48
C TYR A 771 -18.28 38.18 18.81
N ASP A 772 -18.45 39.44 19.20
CA ASP A 772 -17.70 40.56 18.62
C ASP A 772 -16.22 40.54 19.03
N LYS A 773 -15.93 40.12 20.27
CA LYS A 773 -14.57 39.94 20.78
C LYS A 773 -13.84 38.74 20.17
N PHE A 774 -14.57 37.71 19.75
CA PHE A 774 -14.02 36.50 19.14
C PHE A 774 -13.30 36.78 17.83
#